data_AF-A0A8S3S0B6-F1
#
_entry.id   AF-A0A8S3S0B6-F1
#
_cell.length_a   1.000
_cell.length_b   1.000
_cell.length_c   1.000
_cell.angle_alpha   90.00
_cell.angle_beta   90.00
_cell.angle_gamma   90.00
#
_symmetry.space_group_name_H-M   'P 1'
#
loop_
_entity.id
_entity.type
_entity.pdbx_description
1 polymer ?
#
loop_
_entity_poly.entity_id
_entity_poly.type
_entity_poly.pdbx_seq_one_letter_code
_entity_poly.pdbx_strand_id
1 'polypeptide(L)'
;MKPPKRLRKPKGIAGKSPNKKKKTQGTLPELAGVTDKETVPFQVDIGSISVASGSDQPNLAPVDQTPGQHMAYVMAGNDQHQVPKTTYYRYKDPRQHARVTTSVDVLMGQHVNLNINVSGALETTLLGPAKRGKDYELYSLGYSPICVNEVEESLKFYPYKVIANELIHGLRFGFKLQYSGSRLPVNANNSKSVTIHADLVREKINKEITLGRMAGPFDHPPLPTLRISPIFLAEKKNGDYRLIHNLSYPLHNSVNDFIDEKYCSVQYSGIDDAVRLVQNIGIAGKLSKSDVKSAFRLLRVSPSDFDQLGFIFDGKYYFDRCLPQGASISCSLFEKFSTALHWVTELTSGNSNILHYLDDFLFGGEANSPTCQETLETFKKICSDWGVPLAEDKTVQPTEILTFLGIEFDTLKMEMRLPGEKLTNLKQTLQLFLHSKKVTLRQLQSLIGLLNFACQVIAPGRAFCRRLIDATCNIRKPHHRVRVSCVKTIWLIGSSIVYWANKEASSRPGGLHLGLQNTGAHMIWIGQRGMKWGDLNTVFEQRLLNRPLPSFLVIQLGSNDLGISTSEKLFSDIECDLLRLHALYPALKIIWSDILMRRYWHNANCGQAIERARKRVNLRVKNLVLSIGGCAIRHSNIRAKESNLFRYDGTHLSKIGNDIYLNNLQGALEQFMRSGGPAVFPQ
;
A
#
# COMPACT_ATOMS: atom_id res chain seq x y z
N MET A 1 25.46 36.58 56.60
CA MET A 1 26.89 36.99 56.70
C MET A 1 27.66 36.44 55.49
N LYS A 2 28.78 37.07 55.10
CA LYS A 2 29.65 36.68 53.96
C LYS A 2 30.84 35.77 54.42
N PRO A 3 31.66 35.19 53.52
CA PRO A 3 32.37 33.91 53.75
C PRO A 3 33.91 34.02 53.86
N PRO A 4 34.62 32.88 54.02
CA PRO A 4 36.01 32.66 53.53
C PRO A 4 36.00 31.95 52.14
N LYS A 5 36.85 32.16 51.10
CA LYS A 5 38.21 32.73 50.89
C LYS A 5 39.32 31.94 51.63
N ARG A 6 40.47 31.53 51.05
CA ARG A 6 41.11 31.76 49.72
C ARG A 6 42.41 30.92 49.57
N LEU A 7 42.99 30.85 48.35
CA LEU A 7 44.44 30.59 48.00
C LEU A 7 44.97 29.13 48.18
N ARG A 8 46.03 28.63 47.50
CA ARG A 8 47.04 29.20 46.55
C ARG A 8 47.64 28.12 45.59
N LYS A 9 48.21 28.54 44.44
CA LYS A 9 49.10 27.73 43.54
C LYS A 9 50.59 27.93 43.91
N PRO A 10 51.53 27.10 43.38
CA PRO A 10 52.43 27.57 42.30
C PRO A 10 52.65 26.55 41.16
N LYS A 11 52.83 27.00 39.89
CA LYS A 11 54.07 26.97 39.04
C LYS A 11 54.77 25.60 38.96
N GLY A 12 55.18 25.07 37.79
CA GLY A 12 55.17 25.55 36.40
C GLY A 12 56.54 25.34 35.73
N ILE A 13 56.59 24.70 34.54
CA ILE A 13 57.78 24.63 33.66
C ILE A 13 57.36 24.33 32.20
N ALA A 14 58.29 24.42 31.23
CA ALA A 14 58.00 25.01 29.92
C ALA A 14 58.69 24.36 28.68
N GLY A 15 58.02 24.44 27.52
CA GLY A 15 58.57 24.18 26.17
C GLY A 15 58.37 22.76 25.63
N LYS A 16 58.41 22.48 24.32
CA LYS A 16 58.49 23.34 23.10
C LYS A 16 57.97 22.50 21.90
N SER A 17 57.41 23.15 20.87
CA SER A 17 57.14 22.52 19.55
C SER A 17 58.41 22.57 18.66
N PRO A 18 58.61 21.63 17.71
CA PRO A 18 58.20 21.85 16.30
C PRO A 18 57.69 20.53 15.64
N ASN A 19 57.40 20.35 14.35
CA ASN A 19 57.61 21.17 13.14
C ASN A 19 56.60 20.82 12.00
N LYS A 20 56.52 21.65 10.95
CA LYS A 20 55.70 21.42 9.72
C LYS A 20 56.52 20.79 8.58
N LYS A 21 55.91 19.88 7.79
CA LYS A 21 56.19 19.62 6.35
C LYS A 21 54.85 19.29 5.67
N LYS A 22 54.26 20.14 4.81
CA LYS A 22 54.50 20.45 3.38
C LYS A 22 54.21 19.29 2.39
N LYS A 23 53.05 19.42 1.72
CA LYS A 23 52.64 19.05 0.34
C LYS A 23 53.28 17.84 -0.37
N THR A 24 52.40 17.01 -0.92
CA THR A 24 52.40 16.60 -2.34
C THR A 24 50.96 16.43 -2.83
N GLN A 25 50.67 16.88 -4.06
CA GLN A 25 49.50 16.42 -4.82
C GLN A 25 49.87 15.10 -5.51
N GLY A 26 48.94 14.16 -5.56
CA GLY A 26 49.11 12.86 -6.23
C GLY A 26 47.77 12.38 -6.75
N THR A 27 47.75 12.12 -8.06
CA THR A 27 46.66 11.60 -8.88
C THR A 27 45.92 10.41 -8.26
N LEU A 28 44.58 10.42 -8.35
CA LEU A 28 43.76 9.22 -8.14
C LEU A 28 43.94 8.27 -9.33
N PRO A 29 44.19 6.97 -9.11
CA PRO A 29 44.16 5.97 -10.18
C PRO A 29 42.71 5.55 -10.49
N GLU A 30 42.42 5.34 -11.76
CA GLU A 30 41.24 4.61 -12.21
C GLU A 30 41.32 3.15 -11.73
N LEU A 31 40.19 2.60 -11.28
CA LEU A 31 40.01 1.16 -11.12
C LEU A 31 38.67 0.76 -11.72
N ALA A 32 38.76 0.03 -12.84
CA ALA A 32 37.61 -0.52 -13.54
C ALA A 32 37.06 -1.77 -12.83
N GLY A 33 35.80 -2.09 -13.13
CA GLY A 33 35.28 -3.46 -13.05
C GLY A 33 34.91 -3.98 -11.66
N VAL A 34 33.72 -3.63 -11.19
CA VAL A 34 32.93 -4.55 -10.33
C VAL A 34 31.59 -4.76 -11.00
N THR A 35 31.32 -5.99 -11.41
CA THR A 35 30.06 -6.41 -12.02
C THR A 35 28.94 -6.47 -10.99
N ASP A 36 27.76 -5.99 -11.36
CA ASP A 36 26.55 -6.08 -10.53
C ASP A 36 26.23 -7.55 -10.21
N LYS A 37 26.19 -7.88 -8.91
CA LYS A 37 25.66 -9.16 -8.45
C LYS A 37 24.16 -9.04 -8.19
N GLU A 38 23.43 -9.80 -8.99
CA GLU A 38 22.00 -10.05 -8.99
C GLU A 38 21.32 -9.90 -7.61
N THR A 39 20.43 -8.92 -7.49
CA THR A 39 19.41 -8.93 -6.44
C THR A 39 18.30 -9.90 -6.82
N VAL A 40 18.22 -11.03 -6.11
CA VAL A 40 17.15 -12.03 -6.26
C VAL A 40 15.78 -11.40 -5.98
N PRO A 41 14.83 -11.39 -6.95
CA PRO A 41 13.47 -10.91 -6.72
C PRO A 41 12.65 -11.94 -5.95
N PHE A 42 11.67 -11.46 -5.18
CA PHE A 42 10.70 -12.32 -4.48
C PHE A 42 9.56 -12.64 -5.45
N GLN A 43 9.63 -13.82 -6.07
CA GLN A 43 8.68 -14.27 -7.09
C GLN A 43 7.37 -14.78 -6.45
N VAL A 44 6.23 -14.50 -7.09
CA VAL A 44 4.93 -15.12 -6.78
C VAL A 44 4.44 -15.78 -8.05
N ASP A 45 4.39 -17.10 -8.05
CA ASP A 45 4.04 -17.91 -9.21
C ASP A 45 2.51 -18.00 -9.36
N ILE A 46 1.99 -17.64 -10.53
CA ILE A 46 0.56 -17.76 -10.85
C ILE A 46 0.37 -19.14 -11.50
N GLY A 47 0.14 -20.14 -10.65
CA GLY A 47 0.26 -21.55 -11.02
C GLY A 47 -0.59 -22.01 -12.21
N SER A 48 0.07 -22.65 -13.17
CA SER A 48 -0.56 -23.41 -14.26
C SER A 48 -1.08 -24.76 -13.76
N ILE A 49 -2.35 -25.08 -13.99
CA ILE A 49 -2.89 -26.43 -13.78
C ILE A 49 -2.64 -27.26 -15.04
N SER A 50 -1.65 -28.16 -15.00
CA SER A 50 -1.39 -29.12 -16.07
C SER A 50 -2.34 -30.32 -15.95
N VAL A 51 -3.21 -30.51 -16.95
CA VAL A 51 -4.05 -31.71 -17.08
C VAL A 51 -3.18 -32.86 -17.60
N ALA A 52 -3.03 -33.93 -16.81
CA ALA A 52 -2.36 -35.15 -17.23
C ALA A 52 -3.38 -36.19 -17.72
N SER A 53 -3.28 -36.57 -18.99
CA SER A 53 -4.06 -37.65 -19.59
C SER A 53 -3.54 -39.02 -19.14
N GLY A 54 -4.43 -39.86 -18.60
CA GLY A 54 -4.16 -41.28 -18.32
C GLY A 54 -5.38 -42.11 -18.69
N SER A 55 -5.24 -42.97 -19.70
CA SER A 55 -6.26 -43.90 -20.16
C SER A 55 -6.46 -45.05 -19.19
N ASP A 56 -7.71 -45.40 -18.89
CA ASP A 56 -8.22 -46.77 -19.00
C ASP A 56 -9.74 -46.81 -18.74
N GLN A 57 -10.50 -47.39 -19.67
CA GLN A 57 -11.87 -47.84 -19.47
C GLN A 57 -11.87 -49.38 -19.44
N PRO A 58 -12.81 -50.00 -18.71
CA PRO A 58 -13.85 -50.67 -19.48
C PRO A 58 -15.28 -50.43 -18.98
N ASN A 59 -16.16 -50.22 -19.96
CA ASN A 59 -17.62 -50.38 -20.01
C ASN A 59 -18.37 -50.97 -18.80
N LEU A 60 -19.46 -50.30 -18.42
CA LEU A 60 -20.83 -50.85 -18.43
C LEU A 60 -21.85 -49.69 -18.43
N ALA A 61 -22.99 -49.86 -19.12
CA ALA A 61 -24.01 -48.83 -19.37
C ALA A 61 -25.37 -49.22 -18.72
N PRO A 62 -26.48 -48.50 -18.96
CA PRO A 62 -26.78 -47.14 -18.50
C PRO A 62 -28.11 -47.07 -17.70
N VAL A 63 -28.28 -46.12 -16.76
CA VAL A 63 -29.60 -45.84 -16.13
C VAL A 63 -29.81 -44.34 -15.85
N ASP A 64 -31.08 -43.94 -15.97
CA ASP A 64 -31.66 -42.60 -15.94
C ASP A 64 -31.62 -41.78 -14.63
N GLN A 65 -31.76 -40.45 -14.83
CA GLN A 65 -32.53 -39.46 -14.05
C GLN A 65 -32.22 -39.15 -12.55
N THR A 66 -31.83 -37.88 -12.37
CA THR A 66 -32.08 -36.90 -11.28
C THR A 66 -33.22 -37.15 -10.25
N PRO A 67 -33.27 -36.39 -9.13
CA PRO A 67 -32.20 -35.92 -8.26
C PRO A 67 -32.55 -36.00 -6.74
N GLY A 68 -31.56 -36.09 -5.84
CA GLY A 68 -31.82 -35.67 -4.45
C GLY A 68 -30.90 -36.20 -3.36
N GLN A 69 -30.82 -35.39 -2.30
CA GLN A 69 -30.42 -35.73 -0.92
C GLN A 69 -28.99 -36.25 -0.69
N HIS A 70 -28.18 -35.42 -0.02
CA HIS A 70 -27.39 -35.92 1.10
C HIS A 70 -27.69 -35.11 2.37
N MET A 71 -28.02 -35.85 3.43
CA MET A 71 -28.23 -35.30 4.77
C MET A 71 -26.91 -34.81 5.39
N ALA A 72 -27.03 -33.85 6.30
CA ALA A 72 -25.95 -33.36 7.13
C ALA A 72 -25.55 -34.34 8.24
N TYR A 73 -24.36 -34.12 8.82
CA TYR A 73 -24.09 -34.40 10.23
C TYR A 73 -23.55 -33.14 10.95
N VAL A 74 -23.83 -33.09 12.26
CA VAL A 74 -24.15 -31.88 13.06
C VAL A 74 -23.97 -32.25 14.55
N MET A 75 -23.51 -31.41 15.49
CA MET A 75 -23.00 -30.03 15.47
C MET A 75 -22.15 -29.79 16.75
N ALA A 76 -21.06 -29.01 16.72
CA ALA A 76 -20.49 -28.44 17.96
C ALA A 76 -19.61 -27.18 17.72
N GLY A 77 -20.16 -25.99 17.98
CA GLY A 77 -19.40 -24.73 17.94
C GLY A 77 -20.27 -23.49 17.70
N ASN A 78 -21.13 -23.13 18.65
CA ASN A 78 -21.83 -21.84 18.61
C ASN A 78 -20.82 -20.68 18.67
N ASP A 79 -20.89 -19.76 17.71
CA ASP A 79 -21.29 -18.38 18.01
C ASP A 79 -21.60 -17.59 16.73
N GLN A 80 -22.71 -16.85 16.74
CA GLN A 80 -23.11 -15.98 15.63
C GLN A 80 -22.20 -14.74 15.58
N HIS A 81 -21.34 -14.61 14.57
CA HIS A 81 -20.71 -13.33 14.23
C HIS A 81 -20.83 -13.02 12.73
N GLN A 82 -21.37 -11.84 12.44
CA GLN A 82 -21.56 -11.31 11.09
C GLN A 82 -20.20 -11.04 10.42
N VAL A 83 -20.08 -11.38 9.14
CA VAL A 83 -18.95 -10.98 8.30
C VAL A 83 -18.99 -9.45 8.10
N PRO A 84 -17.96 -8.68 8.50
CA PRO A 84 -18.01 -7.22 8.40
C PRO A 84 -17.87 -6.75 6.95
N LYS A 85 -18.87 -6.01 6.45
CA LYS A 85 -18.74 -5.24 5.20
C LYS A 85 -17.61 -4.21 5.34
N THR A 86 -16.73 -4.16 4.34
CA THR A 86 -15.60 -3.22 4.26
C THR A 86 -16.10 -1.78 4.26
N THR A 87 -16.15 -1.17 5.44
CA THR A 87 -16.74 0.16 5.63
C THR A 87 -15.66 1.23 5.46
N TYR A 88 -15.80 2.09 4.45
CA TYR A 88 -15.00 3.31 4.35
C TYR A 88 -15.34 4.24 5.52
N TYR A 89 -14.32 4.71 6.24
CA TYR A 89 -14.48 5.56 7.43
C TYR A 89 -15.03 6.96 7.08
N ARG A 90 -16.35 7.12 7.05
CA ARG A 90 -17.02 8.43 7.09
C ARG A 90 -17.06 8.89 8.55
N TYR A 91 -16.47 10.05 8.83
CA TYR A 91 -16.40 10.61 10.18
C TYR A 91 -17.81 10.97 10.68
N LYS A 92 -18.31 10.28 11.71
CA LYS A 92 -19.48 10.68 12.50
C LYS A 92 -19.07 10.67 13.98
N ASP A 93 -19.12 11.83 14.64
CA ASP A 93 -19.02 11.95 16.10
C ASP A 93 -20.40 12.39 16.62
N PRO A 94 -20.87 11.92 17.80
CA PRO A 94 -22.28 11.99 18.15
C PRO A 94 -22.62 13.22 19.01
N ARG A 95 -23.74 13.90 18.70
CA ARG A 95 -24.59 14.67 19.64
C ARG A 95 -25.74 15.35 18.88
N GLN A 96 -26.93 14.76 18.92
CA GLN A 96 -28.11 15.32 19.58
C GLN A 96 -29.37 14.54 19.17
N HIS A 97 -30.19 14.17 20.16
CA HIS A 97 -31.56 13.75 19.92
C HIS A 97 -32.41 14.96 19.61
N ALA A 98 -33.16 14.90 18.52
CA ALA A 98 -34.42 15.63 18.37
C ALA A 98 -35.45 14.64 17.84
N ARG A 99 -36.35 14.18 18.72
CA ARG A 99 -37.61 13.56 18.26
C ARG A 99 -38.46 14.68 17.68
N VAL A 100 -38.78 14.59 16.39
CA VAL A 100 -39.89 15.33 15.80
C VAL A 100 -40.87 14.29 15.26
N THR A 101 -41.97 14.13 15.99
CA THR A 101 -43.17 13.39 15.57
C THR A 101 -44.04 14.28 14.67
N THR A 102 -45.13 13.70 14.12
CA THR A 102 -46.17 14.33 13.28
C THR A 102 -45.70 14.82 11.90
N SER A 103 -46.48 14.68 10.83
CA SER A 103 -47.71 13.89 10.58
C SER A 103 -47.78 13.54 9.09
N VAL A 104 -48.45 12.43 8.74
CA VAL A 104 -48.72 12.10 7.33
C VAL A 104 -50.07 12.72 6.96
N ASP A 105 -50.02 13.94 6.42
CA ASP A 105 -51.20 14.58 5.84
C ASP A 105 -51.19 14.36 4.32
N VAL A 106 -52.04 13.43 3.89
CA VAL A 106 -52.28 13.13 2.47
C VAL A 106 -53.18 14.22 1.90
N LEU A 107 -52.62 15.08 1.03
CA LEU A 107 -53.41 15.97 0.19
C LEU A 107 -53.24 15.60 -1.28
N MET A 108 -54.30 14.99 -1.82
CA MET A 108 -54.48 14.73 -3.24
C MET A 108 -54.64 16.07 -3.99
N GLY A 109 -53.77 16.34 -4.96
CA GLY A 109 -53.78 17.54 -5.80
C GLY A 109 -53.85 17.17 -7.27
N GLN A 110 -54.99 17.43 -7.90
CA GLN A 110 -55.38 16.99 -9.24
C GLN A 110 -54.38 17.34 -10.36
N HIS A 111 -54.20 16.39 -11.30
CA HIS A 111 -53.61 16.68 -12.61
C HIS A 111 -54.50 17.66 -13.40
N VAL A 112 -53.90 18.73 -13.92
CA VAL A 112 -54.48 19.54 -15.00
C VAL A 112 -53.58 19.40 -16.22
N ASN A 113 -54.10 18.75 -17.26
CA ASN A 113 -53.42 18.66 -18.56
C ASN A 113 -53.55 19.99 -19.31
N LEU A 114 -52.42 20.59 -19.69
CA LEU A 114 -52.36 21.64 -20.70
C LEU A 114 -51.48 21.15 -21.87
N ASN A 115 -52.14 20.54 -22.86
CA ASN A 115 -51.55 20.32 -24.17
C ASN A 115 -51.32 21.67 -24.85
N ILE A 116 -50.07 22.05 -25.07
CA ILE A 116 -49.72 23.09 -26.05
C ILE A 116 -48.89 22.43 -27.14
N ASN A 117 -49.50 22.36 -28.33
CA ASN A 117 -48.95 21.73 -29.51
C ASN A 117 -48.23 22.82 -30.34
N VAL A 118 -46.92 22.71 -30.53
CA VAL A 118 -46.14 23.63 -31.40
C VAL A 118 -45.31 22.80 -32.37
N SER A 119 -45.97 22.33 -33.43
CA SER A 119 -45.32 21.85 -34.64
C SER A 119 -45.16 23.01 -35.62
N GLY A 120 -43.93 23.37 -36.01
CA GLY A 120 -43.73 24.35 -37.08
C GLY A 120 -42.34 24.99 -37.14
N ALA A 121 -41.54 24.51 -38.10
CA ALA A 121 -40.47 25.20 -38.82
C ALA A 121 -39.63 26.27 -38.10
N LEU A 122 -38.34 25.95 -37.87
CA LEU A 122 -37.24 26.93 -37.89
C LEU A 122 -35.91 26.21 -38.18
N GLU A 123 -35.73 25.81 -39.43
CA GLU A 123 -34.43 25.41 -39.98
C GLU A 123 -34.01 26.41 -41.06
N THR A 124 -32.70 26.64 -41.20
CA THR A 124 -32.05 27.62 -42.12
C THR A 124 -32.48 29.10 -41.95
N THR A 125 -31.61 30.01 -41.51
CA THR A 125 -30.60 30.70 -42.36
C THR A 125 -29.68 31.57 -41.47
N LEU A 126 -28.54 32.04 -42.01
CA LEU A 126 -27.60 33.06 -41.49
C LEU A 126 -26.39 32.57 -40.68
N LEU A 127 -25.48 31.87 -41.37
CA LEU A 127 -24.05 31.98 -41.09
C LEU A 127 -23.49 33.24 -41.80
N GLY A 128 -22.89 34.15 -41.03
CA GLY A 128 -22.17 35.33 -41.52
C GLY A 128 -20.88 35.57 -40.70
N PRO A 129 -19.85 36.22 -41.26
CA PRO A 129 -18.52 36.24 -40.66
C PRO A 129 -18.42 37.11 -39.39
N ALA A 130 -17.61 36.64 -38.45
CA ALA A 130 -17.55 37.13 -37.07
C ALA A 130 -17.14 38.61 -36.91
N LYS A 131 -17.81 39.30 -35.97
CA LYS A 131 -17.31 40.52 -35.30
C LYS A 131 -17.38 40.37 -33.78
N ARG A 132 -16.56 41.16 -33.08
CA ARG A 132 -16.14 40.94 -31.68
C ARG A 132 -17.20 41.41 -30.68
N GLY A 133 -17.51 40.55 -29.71
CA GLY A 133 -18.37 40.81 -28.55
C GLY A 133 -18.93 39.47 -28.07
N LYS A 134 -18.51 38.96 -26.90
CA LYS A 134 -18.95 37.65 -26.40
C LYS A 134 -20.29 37.75 -25.65
N ASP A 135 -21.35 38.09 -26.39
CA ASP A 135 -22.71 37.80 -25.93
C ASP A 135 -22.98 36.31 -26.14
N TYR A 136 -22.59 35.48 -25.16
CA TYR A 136 -23.17 34.15 -25.03
C TYR A 136 -24.47 34.30 -24.23
N GLU A 137 -25.55 33.69 -24.70
CA GLU A 137 -26.78 33.61 -23.90
C GLU A 137 -26.44 32.98 -22.55
N LEU A 138 -26.92 33.58 -21.45
CA LEU A 138 -26.53 33.19 -20.11
C LEU A 138 -26.83 31.71 -19.80
N TYR A 139 -27.90 31.19 -20.40
CA TYR A 139 -28.35 29.80 -20.28
C TYR A 139 -27.91 28.91 -21.46
N SER A 140 -26.98 29.38 -22.31
CA SER A 140 -26.38 28.54 -23.36
C SER A 140 -25.56 27.41 -22.74
N LEU A 141 -25.67 26.22 -23.32
CA LEU A 141 -24.88 25.06 -22.93
C LEU A 141 -23.37 25.35 -23.03
N GLY A 142 -22.59 24.72 -22.16
CA GLY A 142 -21.13 24.72 -22.27
C GLY A 142 -20.68 24.10 -23.60
N TYR A 143 -19.51 24.50 -24.09
CA TYR A 143 -18.92 23.85 -25.26
C TYR A 143 -18.41 22.45 -24.90
N SER A 144 -18.80 21.47 -25.71
CA SER A 144 -18.24 20.12 -25.73
C SER A 144 -17.95 19.74 -27.18
N PRO A 145 -16.82 19.06 -27.46
CA PRO A 145 -16.50 18.57 -28.79
C PRO A 145 -17.31 17.32 -29.20
N ILE A 146 -18.13 16.74 -28.30
CA ILE A 146 -18.78 15.44 -28.56
C ILE A 146 -19.81 15.53 -29.70
N CYS A 147 -19.62 14.67 -30.71
CA CYS A 147 -20.52 14.45 -31.84
C CYS A 147 -21.72 13.58 -31.40
N VAL A 148 -22.75 14.21 -30.82
CA VAL A 148 -23.85 13.48 -30.16
C VAL A 148 -24.62 12.52 -31.10
N ASN A 149 -24.68 12.83 -32.41
CA ASN A 149 -25.32 11.95 -33.40
C ASN A 149 -24.53 10.63 -33.57
N GLU A 150 -23.20 10.69 -33.60
CA GLU A 150 -22.33 9.50 -33.70
C GLU A 150 -22.43 8.62 -32.45
N VAL A 151 -22.51 9.26 -31.27
CA VAL A 151 -22.79 8.56 -30.00
C VAL A 151 -24.15 7.86 -30.04
N GLU A 152 -25.19 8.54 -30.53
CA GLU A 152 -26.55 8.00 -30.59
C GLU A 152 -26.67 6.79 -31.54
N GLU A 153 -26.10 6.87 -32.75
CA GLU A 153 -26.09 5.73 -33.68
C GLU A 153 -25.22 4.57 -33.14
N SER A 154 -24.08 4.86 -32.51
CA SER A 154 -23.24 3.84 -31.88
C SER A 154 -23.95 3.11 -30.72
N LEU A 155 -24.78 3.80 -29.94
CA LEU A 155 -25.51 3.24 -28.80
C LEU A 155 -26.86 2.61 -29.16
N LYS A 156 -27.22 2.57 -30.44
CA LYS A 156 -28.44 1.94 -30.98
C LYS A 156 -28.60 0.47 -30.58
N PHE A 157 -27.49 -0.25 -30.40
CA PHE A 157 -27.49 -1.65 -29.92
C PHE A 157 -27.04 -1.81 -28.45
N TYR A 158 -26.74 -0.72 -27.74
CA TYR A 158 -26.32 -0.78 -26.33
C TYR A 158 -27.40 -1.45 -25.46
N PRO A 159 -27.08 -2.47 -24.64
CA PRO A 159 -28.10 -3.21 -23.88
C PRO A 159 -28.80 -2.34 -22.83
N TYR A 160 -28.08 -1.41 -22.19
CA TYR A 160 -28.62 -0.57 -21.12
C TYR A 160 -29.33 0.68 -21.67
N LYS A 161 -30.49 0.49 -22.30
CA LYS A 161 -31.26 1.57 -22.96
C LYS A 161 -31.55 2.80 -22.09
N VAL A 162 -31.82 2.61 -20.80
CA VAL A 162 -32.02 3.73 -19.86
C VAL A 162 -30.75 4.60 -19.76
N ILE A 163 -29.57 3.99 -19.71
CA ILE A 163 -28.28 4.69 -19.63
C ILE A 163 -27.94 5.35 -20.98
N ALA A 164 -28.18 4.68 -22.12
CA ALA A 164 -28.01 5.32 -23.43
C ALA A 164 -28.88 6.58 -23.56
N ASN A 165 -30.16 6.50 -23.20
CA ASN A 165 -31.08 7.64 -23.24
C ASN A 165 -30.65 8.76 -22.28
N GLU A 166 -30.18 8.44 -21.07
CA GLU A 166 -29.62 9.42 -20.13
C GLU A 166 -28.39 10.12 -20.70
N LEU A 167 -27.47 9.36 -21.32
CA LEU A 167 -26.27 9.90 -21.95
C LEU A 167 -26.60 10.79 -23.15
N ILE A 168 -27.43 10.32 -24.10
CA ILE A 168 -27.84 11.09 -25.28
C ILE A 168 -28.56 12.37 -24.85
N HIS A 169 -29.52 12.27 -23.93
CA HIS A 169 -30.25 13.44 -23.43
C HIS A 169 -29.34 14.43 -22.70
N GLY A 170 -28.46 13.95 -21.81
CA GLY A 170 -27.49 14.80 -21.10
C GLY A 170 -26.43 15.41 -22.02
N LEU A 171 -26.05 14.72 -23.09
CA LEU A 171 -25.18 15.27 -24.13
C LEU A 171 -25.90 16.35 -24.95
N ARG A 172 -27.17 16.15 -25.34
CA ARG A 172 -27.96 17.14 -26.12
C ARG A 172 -28.38 18.37 -25.31
N PHE A 173 -28.86 18.18 -24.07
CA PHE A 173 -29.54 19.21 -23.26
C PHE A 173 -28.85 19.55 -21.93
N GLY A 174 -27.69 18.94 -21.66
CA GLY A 174 -26.92 19.09 -20.43
C GLY A 174 -27.35 18.13 -19.33
N PHE A 175 -26.37 17.55 -18.64
CA PHE A 175 -26.59 16.65 -17.50
C PHE A 175 -27.05 17.45 -16.27
N LYS A 176 -28.09 16.96 -15.59
CA LYS A 176 -28.55 17.51 -14.31
C LYS A 176 -27.67 17.02 -13.16
N LEU A 177 -27.42 17.89 -12.18
CA LEU A 177 -26.67 17.56 -10.97
C LEU A 177 -27.47 16.74 -9.95
N GLN A 178 -28.80 16.60 -10.16
CA GLN A 178 -29.73 15.97 -9.20
C GLN A 178 -29.74 16.67 -7.82
N TYR A 179 -29.47 17.98 -7.80
CA TYR A 179 -29.51 18.81 -6.61
C TYR A 179 -30.97 18.96 -6.12
N SER A 180 -31.23 18.51 -4.89
CA SER A 180 -32.56 18.52 -4.25
C SER A 180 -32.73 19.58 -3.15
N GLY A 181 -31.69 20.40 -2.91
CA GLY A 181 -31.69 21.43 -1.89
C GLY A 181 -32.41 22.72 -2.31
N SER A 182 -32.58 23.64 -1.35
CA SER A 182 -33.08 24.98 -1.66
C SER A 182 -32.10 25.75 -2.55
N ARG A 183 -32.60 26.41 -3.60
CA ARG A 183 -31.80 27.26 -4.49
C ARG A 183 -31.69 28.66 -3.90
N LEU A 184 -30.75 28.82 -2.97
CA LEU A 184 -30.48 30.08 -2.28
C LEU A 184 -29.01 30.48 -2.49
N PRO A 185 -28.70 31.78 -2.64
CA PRO A 185 -27.33 32.27 -2.66
C PRO A 185 -26.58 31.87 -1.38
N VAL A 186 -25.36 31.38 -1.56
CA VAL A 186 -24.39 31.14 -0.49
C VAL A 186 -23.08 31.77 -0.92
N ASN A 187 -22.33 32.34 0.02
CA ASN A 187 -21.00 32.90 -0.28
C ASN A 187 -19.92 32.22 0.57
N ALA A 188 -18.86 31.77 -0.08
CA ALA A 188 -17.75 31.03 0.52
C ALA A 188 -16.40 31.55 0.01
N ASN A 189 -15.48 31.79 0.96
CA ASN A 189 -14.14 32.30 0.64
C ASN A 189 -13.23 31.20 0.09
N ASN A 190 -12.49 31.52 -0.98
CA ASN A 190 -11.49 30.63 -1.57
C ASN A 190 -10.39 30.22 -0.58
N SER A 191 -9.76 29.09 -0.87
CA SER A 191 -8.60 28.65 -0.10
C SER A 191 -7.37 29.55 -0.31
N LYS A 192 -6.44 29.56 0.66
CA LYS A 192 -5.18 30.30 0.56
C LYS A 192 -4.35 29.95 -0.69
N SER A 193 -4.48 28.73 -1.23
CA SER A 193 -3.77 28.30 -2.45
C SER A 193 -4.10 29.18 -3.67
N VAL A 194 -5.31 29.72 -3.73
CA VAL A 194 -5.76 30.61 -4.81
C VAL A 194 -5.09 31.97 -4.72
N THR A 195 -4.90 32.50 -3.51
CA THR A 195 -4.19 33.77 -3.28
C THR A 195 -2.68 33.62 -3.55
N ILE A 196 -2.08 32.49 -3.16
CA ILE A 196 -0.64 32.24 -3.33
C ILE A 196 -0.26 32.07 -4.81
N HIS A 197 -1.13 31.49 -5.63
CA HIS A 197 -0.89 31.22 -7.05
C HIS A 197 -1.92 31.91 -7.96
N ALA A 198 -2.27 33.17 -7.66
CA ALA A 198 -3.36 33.90 -8.31
C ALA A 198 -3.22 33.94 -9.85
N ASP A 199 -2.03 34.16 -10.39
CA ASP A 199 -1.82 34.26 -11.84
C ASP A 199 -2.07 32.93 -12.56
N LEU A 200 -1.66 31.81 -11.95
CA LEU A 200 -1.93 30.46 -12.45
C LEU A 200 -3.43 30.12 -12.40
N VAL A 201 -4.15 30.62 -11.38
CA VAL A 201 -5.62 30.49 -11.31
C VAL A 201 -6.27 31.30 -12.42
N ARG A 202 -5.83 32.54 -12.64
CA ARG A 202 -6.33 33.42 -13.71
C ARG A 202 -6.12 32.82 -15.10
N GLU A 203 -4.94 32.25 -15.35
CA GLU A 203 -4.65 31.53 -16.61
C GLU A 203 -5.61 30.35 -16.83
N LYS A 204 -5.79 29.49 -15.81
CA LYS A 204 -6.68 28.32 -15.91
C LYS A 204 -8.15 28.71 -16.10
N ILE A 205 -8.64 29.74 -15.41
CA ILE A 205 -10.00 30.27 -15.60
C ILE A 205 -10.17 30.83 -17.03
N ASN A 206 -9.25 31.69 -17.47
CA ASN A 206 -9.29 32.30 -18.81
C ASN A 206 -9.26 31.25 -19.93
N LYS A 207 -8.51 30.16 -19.73
CA LYS A 207 -8.49 29.02 -20.66
C LYS A 207 -9.85 28.34 -20.77
N GLU A 208 -10.52 28.01 -19.65
CA GLU A 208 -11.83 27.36 -19.69
C GLU A 208 -12.96 28.31 -20.20
N ILE A 209 -12.84 29.63 -19.99
CA ILE A 209 -13.73 30.64 -20.60
C ILE A 209 -13.49 30.75 -22.11
N THR A 210 -12.23 30.69 -22.55
CA THR A 210 -11.86 30.71 -23.97
C THR A 210 -12.42 29.48 -24.69
N LEU A 211 -12.32 28.31 -24.05
CA LEU A 211 -12.88 27.03 -24.49
C LEU A 211 -14.41 26.93 -24.32
N GLY A 212 -15.11 27.96 -23.81
CA GLY A 212 -16.58 27.94 -23.66
C GLY A 212 -17.13 27.00 -22.57
N ARG A 213 -16.29 26.53 -21.65
CA ARG A 213 -16.63 25.57 -20.58
C ARG A 213 -16.96 26.24 -19.24
N MET A 214 -16.54 27.49 -19.07
CA MET A 214 -16.95 28.39 -18.00
C MET A 214 -17.69 29.61 -18.59
N ALA A 215 -18.37 30.35 -17.72
CA ALA A 215 -18.93 31.67 -17.98
C ALA A 215 -18.36 32.69 -16.99
N GLY A 216 -18.27 33.94 -17.42
CA GLY A 216 -17.64 35.06 -16.72
C GLY A 216 -16.43 35.63 -17.48
N PRO A 217 -15.73 36.63 -16.93
CA PRO A 217 -16.04 37.32 -15.67
C PRO A 217 -17.34 38.12 -15.73
N PHE A 218 -18.09 38.16 -14.62
CA PHE A 218 -19.20 39.08 -14.41
C PHE A 218 -18.92 40.00 -13.21
N ASP A 219 -19.38 41.25 -13.28
CA ASP A 219 -19.21 42.26 -12.21
C ASP A 219 -20.16 42.05 -11.03
N HIS A 220 -21.29 41.41 -11.29
CA HIS A 220 -22.35 41.10 -10.32
C HIS A 220 -22.78 39.63 -10.49
N PRO A 221 -23.48 39.02 -9.52
CA PRO A 221 -24.00 37.66 -9.67
C PRO A 221 -24.92 37.56 -10.90
N PRO A 222 -24.57 36.79 -11.95
CA PRO A 222 -25.39 36.70 -13.16
C PRO A 222 -26.71 35.95 -12.98
N LEU A 223 -26.82 35.11 -11.95
CA LEU A 223 -28.02 34.32 -11.64
C LEU A 223 -28.54 34.71 -10.24
N PRO A 224 -29.85 34.97 -10.04
CA PRO A 224 -30.39 35.42 -8.75
C PRO A 224 -30.14 34.45 -7.59
N THR A 225 -30.07 33.14 -7.88
CA THR A 225 -29.82 32.06 -6.93
C THR A 225 -28.37 31.60 -6.91
N LEU A 226 -27.43 32.34 -7.53
CA LEU A 226 -26.05 31.90 -7.72
C LEU A 226 -25.37 31.58 -6.39
N ARG A 227 -24.96 30.34 -6.28
CA ARG A 227 -24.30 29.76 -5.13
C ARG A 227 -22.80 29.75 -5.37
N ILE A 228 -22.07 30.49 -4.53
CA ILE A 228 -20.61 30.61 -4.59
C ILE A 228 -19.98 29.56 -3.68
N SER A 229 -19.34 28.57 -4.29
CA SER A 229 -18.52 27.58 -3.60
C SER A 229 -17.03 27.89 -3.81
N PRO A 230 -16.13 27.53 -2.87
CA PRO A 230 -14.75 27.99 -2.93
C PRO A 230 -13.90 27.14 -3.86
N ILE A 231 -12.95 27.77 -4.56
CA ILE A 231 -11.95 27.07 -5.37
C ILE A 231 -10.63 26.85 -4.61
N PHE A 232 -9.90 25.83 -5.02
CA PHE A 232 -8.54 25.55 -4.55
C PHE A 232 -7.68 24.89 -5.64
N LEU A 233 -6.36 24.96 -5.45
CA LEU A 233 -5.39 24.27 -6.28
C LEU A 233 -4.89 22.99 -5.60
N ALA A 234 -4.87 21.89 -6.35
CA ALA A 234 -4.23 20.64 -5.97
C ALA A 234 -3.02 20.37 -6.87
N GLU A 235 -1.84 20.19 -6.28
CA GLU A 235 -0.59 19.93 -6.99
C GLU A 235 -0.61 18.55 -7.67
N LYS A 236 -0.11 18.49 -8.91
CA LYS A 236 0.14 17.26 -9.67
C LYS A 236 1.61 16.86 -9.48
N LYS A 237 1.92 15.58 -9.73
CA LYS A 237 3.29 15.05 -9.69
C LYS A 237 4.32 15.80 -10.55
N ASN A 238 3.88 16.44 -11.64
CA ASN A 238 4.73 17.20 -12.55
C ASN A 238 4.86 18.69 -12.18
N GLY A 239 4.42 19.11 -11.00
CA GLY A 239 4.49 20.51 -10.52
C GLY A 239 3.42 21.46 -11.08
N ASP A 240 2.61 21.03 -12.04
CA ASP A 240 1.39 21.76 -12.46
C ASP A 240 0.25 21.55 -11.44
N TYR A 241 -0.76 22.41 -11.43
CA TYR A 241 -1.88 22.36 -10.50
C TYR A 241 -3.22 22.07 -11.19
N ARG A 242 -4.10 21.33 -10.52
CA ARG A 242 -5.53 21.18 -10.86
C ARG A 242 -6.33 22.23 -10.12
N LEU A 243 -7.17 22.99 -10.83
CA LEU A 243 -8.18 23.85 -10.22
C LEU A 243 -9.39 22.98 -9.85
N ILE A 244 -9.72 22.93 -8.56
CA ILE A 244 -10.82 22.11 -8.01
C ILE A 244 -11.89 23.04 -7.44
N HIS A 245 -13.14 22.75 -7.78
CA HIS A 245 -14.32 23.45 -7.29
C HIS A 245 -14.84 22.71 -6.04
N ASN A 246 -14.71 23.28 -4.85
CA ASN A 246 -15.06 22.59 -3.60
C ASN A 246 -16.57 22.62 -3.32
N LEU A 247 -17.31 21.79 -4.06
CA LEU A 247 -18.76 21.60 -3.92
C LEU A 247 -19.15 20.78 -2.67
N SER A 248 -18.17 20.42 -1.83
CA SER A 248 -18.31 19.88 -0.47
C SER A 248 -18.17 20.94 0.64
N TYR A 249 -18.29 22.23 0.30
CA TYR A 249 -18.29 23.34 1.27
C TYR A 249 -19.51 24.27 1.09
N PRO A 250 -20.04 24.89 2.17
CA PRO A 250 -19.76 24.61 3.58
C PRO A 250 -20.34 23.26 3.99
N LEU A 251 -19.71 22.61 4.97
CA LEU A 251 -20.12 21.30 5.45
C LEU A 251 -21.57 21.32 5.97
N HIS A 252 -22.37 20.32 5.60
CA HIS A 252 -23.80 20.16 5.93
C HIS A 252 -24.76 21.13 5.22
N ASN A 253 -24.25 21.91 4.27
CA ASN A 253 -25.05 22.79 3.41
C ASN A 253 -24.33 23.02 2.07
N SER A 254 -23.58 22.04 1.57
CA SER A 254 -22.86 22.13 0.29
C SER A 254 -23.72 21.63 -0.88
N VAL A 255 -23.31 21.86 -2.13
CA VAL A 255 -24.01 21.28 -3.29
C VAL A 255 -24.04 19.75 -3.21
N ASN A 256 -22.90 19.13 -2.91
CA ASN A 256 -22.78 17.67 -2.73
C ASN A 256 -23.59 17.11 -1.55
N ASP A 257 -23.91 17.91 -0.51
CA ASP A 257 -24.75 17.45 0.61
C ASP A 257 -26.23 17.24 0.20
N PHE A 258 -26.68 17.87 -0.89
CA PHE A 258 -28.06 17.76 -1.42
C PHE A 258 -28.18 16.93 -2.69
N ILE A 259 -27.12 16.20 -3.08
CA ILE A 259 -27.15 15.19 -4.15
C ILE A 259 -27.22 13.81 -3.49
N ASP A 260 -28.26 13.05 -3.79
CA ASP A 260 -28.47 11.72 -3.22
C ASP A 260 -27.32 10.76 -3.61
N GLU A 261 -26.84 10.01 -2.62
CA GLU A 261 -25.72 9.06 -2.75
C GLU A 261 -25.99 7.97 -3.80
N LYS A 262 -27.26 7.67 -4.09
CA LYS A 262 -27.64 6.74 -5.18
C LYS A 262 -27.23 7.24 -6.58
N TYR A 263 -27.13 8.55 -6.80
CA TYR A 263 -26.67 9.14 -8.07
C TYR A 263 -25.15 9.27 -8.15
N CYS A 264 -24.45 9.19 -7.03
CA CYS A 264 -23.00 9.33 -6.94
C CYS A 264 -22.27 7.98 -6.88
N SER A 265 -23.00 6.91 -6.55
CA SER A 265 -22.46 5.57 -6.38
C SER A 265 -21.90 5.02 -7.70
N VAL A 266 -20.71 4.44 -7.61
CA VAL A 266 -19.93 3.87 -8.73
C VAL A 266 -19.22 2.61 -8.24
N GLN A 267 -19.15 1.60 -9.10
CA GLN A 267 -18.31 0.43 -8.91
C GLN A 267 -17.28 0.43 -10.01
N TYR A 268 -16.02 0.67 -9.64
CA TYR A 268 -14.91 0.69 -10.58
C TYR A 268 -14.28 -0.70 -10.71
N SER A 269 -13.78 -0.99 -11.91
CA SER A 269 -12.83 -2.09 -12.12
C SER A 269 -11.61 -1.95 -11.19
N GLY A 270 -11.20 -3.06 -10.61
CA GLY A 270 -10.07 -3.15 -9.70
C GLY A 270 -8.78 -3.59 -10.39
N ILE A 271 -7.71 -3.63 -9.61
CA ILE A 271 -6.44 -4.26 -10.04
C ILE A 271 -6.65 -5.76 -10.29
N ASP A 272 -7.54 -6.42 -9.55
CA ASP A 272 -7.87 -7.83 -9.75
C ASP A 272 -8.49 -8.11 -11.14
N ASP A 273 -9.16 -7.12 -11.74
CA ASP A 273 -9.66 -7.21 -13.12
C ASP A 273 -8.53 -7.05 -14.15
N ALA A 274 -7.57 -6.16 -13.89
CA ALA A 274 -6.36 -6.05 -14.70
C ALA A 274 -5.50 -7.33 -14.62
N VAL A 275 -5.47 -8.00 -13.46
CA VAL A 275 -4.84 -9.33 -13.31
C VAL A 275 -5.56 -10.38 -14.14
N ARG A 276 -6.90 -10.42 -14.11
CA ARG A 276 -7.68 -11.32 -14.96
C ARG A 276 -7.42 -11.09 -16.45
N LEU A 277 -7.37 -9.82 -16.89
CA LEU A 277 -7.03 -9.46 -18.27
C LEU A 277 -5.62 -9.96 -18.65
N VAL A 278 -4.61 -9.73 -17.79
CA VAL A 278 -3.25 -10.22 -18.02
C VAL A 278 -3.16 -11.76 -18.04
N GLN A 279 -3.93 -12.45 -17.19
CA GLN A 279 -4.03 -13.90 -17.21
C GLN A 279 -4.66 -14.42 -18.51
N ASN A 280 -5.69 -13.75 -19.02
CA ASN A 280 -6.39 -14.13 -20.26
C ASN A 280 -5.52 -13.98 -21.51
N ILE A 281 -4.75 -12.88 -21.64
CA ILE A 281 -3.87 -12.66 -22.80
C ILE A 281 -2.59 -13.51 -22.77
N GLY A 282 -2.28 -14.11 -21.62
CA GLY A 282 -1.18 -15.04 -21.43
C GLY A 282 0.22 -14.43 -21.41
N ILE A 283 1.22 -15.32 -21.32
CA ILE A 283 2.65 -14.98 -21.31
C ILE A 283 3.02 -14.26 -22.60
N ALA A 284 3.80 -13.17 -22.49
CA ALA A 284 4.18 -12.28 -23.58
C ALA A 284 3.01 -11.58 -24.30
N GLY A 285 1.79 -11.62 -23.73
CA GLY A 285 0.67 -10.82 -24.21
C GLY A 285 0.98 -9.31 -24.18
N LYS A 286 0.43 -8.57 -25.13
CA LYS A 286 0.66 -7.13 -25.27
C LYS A 286 -0.41 -6.33 -24.53
N LEU A 287 0.02 -5.29 -23.84
CA LEU A 287 -0.84 -4.29 -23.20
C LEU A 287 -0.60 -2.92 -23.85
N SER A 288 -1.68 -2.18 -24.12
CA SER A 288 -1.64 -0.77 -24.51
C SER A 288 -2.62 0.03 -23.67
N LYS A 289 -2.47 1.36 -23.60
CA LYS A 289 -3.43 2.21 -22.87
C LYS A 289 -3.61 3.59 -23.47
N SER A 290 -4.72 4.24 -23.16
CA SER A 290 -5.03 5.62 -23.55
C SER A 290 -5.83 6.36 -22.47
N ASP A 291 -5.70 7.69 -22.43
CA ASP A 291 -6.25 8.58 -21.39
C ASP A 291 -7.13 9.67 -22.03
N VAL A 292 -8.35 9.86 -21.51
CA VAL A 292 -9.32 10.82 -22.06
C VAL A 292 -9.04 12.25 -21.58
N LYS A 293 -8.68 13.13 -22.50
CA LYS A 293 -8.23 14.49 -22.21
C LYS A 293 -9.38 15.38 -21.72
N SER A 294 -9.25 15.85 -20.49
CA SER A 294 -10.23 16.72 -19.81
C SER A 294 -11.56 16.06 -19.45
N ALA A 295 -11.69 14.72 -19.54
CA ALA A 295 -12.77 13.88 -19.02
C ALA A 295 -14.10 14.60 -18.66
N PHE A 296 -14.29 14.99 -17.39
CA PHE A 296 -15.53 15.64 -16.91
C PHE A 296 -15.96 16.89 -17.71
N ARG A 297 -15.03 17.64 -18.29
CA ARG A 297 -15.32 18.84 -19.11
C ARG A 297 -15.97 18.52 -20.46
N LEU A 298 -15.97 17.25 -20.88
CA LEU A 298 -16.69 16.79 -22.07
C LEU A 298 -18.20 16.69 -21.82
N LEU A 299 -18.61 16.49 -20.55
CA LEU A 299 -20.02 16.39 -20.17
C LEU A 299 -20.56 17.76 -19.74
N ARG A 300 -21.52 18.26 -20.52
CA ARG A 300 -22.16 19.58 -20.34
C ARG A 300 -23.12 19.55 -19.15
N VAL A 301 -23.25 20.64 -18.41
CA VAL A 301 -24.24 20.75 -17.32
C VAL A 301 -25.53 21.35 -17.88
N SER A 302 -26.68 20.91 -17.36
CA SER A 302 -27.96 21.50 -17.71
C SER A 302 -28.02 22.96 -17.27
N PRO A 303 -28.51 23.91 -18.08
CA PRO A 303 -28.59 25.32 -17.70
C PRO A 303 -29.43 25.56 -16.43
N SER A 304 -30.33 24.63 -16.09
CA SER A 304 -31.10 24.67 -14.84
C SER A 304 -30.24 24.50 -13.58
N ASP A 305 -28.98 24.07 -13.67
CA ASP A 305 -28.09 23.81 -12.54
C ASP A 305 -26.83 24.71 -12.51
N PHE A 306 -26.70 25.66 -13.44
CA PHE A 306 -25.58 26.63 -13.47
C PHE A 306 -25.48 27.47 -12.19
N ASP A 307 -26.62 27.77 -11.56
CA ASP A 307 -26.68 28.51 -10.29
C ASP A 307 -26.01 27.75 -9.12
N GLN A 308 -25.84 26.43 -9.19
CA GLN A 308 -25.13 25.65 -8.17
C GLN A 308 -23.61 25.64 -8.35
N LEU A 309 -23.12 26.09 -9.51
CA LEU A 309 -21.71 25.96 -9.92
C LEU A 309 -20.98 27.30 -9.97
N GLY A 310 -21.36 28.24 -9.10
CA GLY A 310 -20.73 29.56 -9.01
C GLY A 310 -19.45 29.58 -8.17
N PHE A 311 -18.50 30.43 -8.56
CA PHE A 311 -17.35 30.80 -7.74
C PHE A 311 -16.96 32.28 -7.97
N ILE A 312 -16.20 32.85 -7.03
CA ILE A 312 -15.64 34.21 -7.15
C ILE A 312 -14.13 34.11 -7.33
N PHE A 313 -13.55 34.93 -8.20
CA PHE A 313 -12.11 35.15 -8.29
C PHE A 313 -11.83 36.61 -8.67
N ASP A 314 -10.85 37.24 -8.02
CA ASP A 314 -10.43 38.64 -8.32
C ASP A 314 -11.59 39.67 -8.30
N GLY A 315 -12.56 39.47 -7.38
CA GLY A 315 -13.75 40.30 -7.27
C GLY A 315 -14.81 40.09 -8.37
N LYS A 316 -14.60 39.16 -9.30
CA LYS A 316 -15.53 38.80 -10.38
C LYS A 316 -16.22 37.47 -10.12
N TYR A 317 -17.43 37.34 -10.65
CA TYR A 317 -18.24 36.13 -10.59
C TYR A 317 -18.03 35.27 -11.82
N TYR A 318 -18.09 33.95 -11.62
CA TYR A 318 -17.94 32.92 -12.66
C TYR A 318 -18.85 31.74 -12.33
N PHE A 319 -19.15 30.90 -13.33
CA PHE A 319 -19.71 29.58 -13.10
C PHE A 319 -19.26 28.54 -14.15
N ASP A 320 -19.27 27.27 -13.76
CA ASP A 320 -18.98 26.14 -14.67
C ASP A 320 -20.20 25.77 -15.53
N ARG A 321 -19.98 25.52 -16.82
CA ARG A 321 -21.00 25.04 -17.78
C ARG A 321 -20.83 23.58 -18.21
N CYS A 322 -19.73 22.94 -17.79
CA CYS A 322 -19.45 21.51 -17.93
C CYS A 322 -19.04 20.94 -16.56
N LEU A 323 -19.22 19.64 -16.33
CA LEU A 323 -19.03 19.02 -15.01
C LEU A 323 -17.65 19.37 -14.41
N PRO A 324 -17.59 20.01 -13.22
CA PRO A 324 -16.32 20.40 -12.61
C PRO A 324 -15.72 19.27 -11.76
N GLN A 325 -14.39 19.32 -11.58
CA GLN A 325 -13.74 18.51 -10.56
C GLN A 325 -14.22 18.98 -9.17
N GLY A 326 -14.91 18.09 -8.46
CA GLY A 326 -15.40 18.30 -7.09
C GLY A 326 -16.90 18.11 -6.90
N ALA A 327 -17.70 17.99 -7.98
CA ALA A 327 -19.09 17.55 -7.89
C ALA A 327 -19.15 16.03 -7.68
N SER A 328 -19.93 15.57 -6.69
CA SER A 328 -20.04 14.14 -6.33
C SER A 328 -20.60 13.28 -7.46
N ILE A 329 -21.56 13.81 -8.22
CA ILE A 329 -22.21 13.12 -9.35
C ILE A 329 -21.31 12.98 -10.59
N SER A 330 -20.26 13.80 -10.73
CA SER A 330 -19.42 13.84 -11.94
C SER A 330 -18.72 12.51 -12.23
N CYS A 331 -18.31 11.79 -11.18
CA CYS A 331 -17.73 10.47 -11.31
C CYS A 331 -18.72 9.46 -11.89
N SER A 332 -19.98 9.45 -11.44
CA SER A 332 -20.99 8.48 -11.92
C SER A 332 -21.42 8.76 -13.36
N LEU A 333 -21.62 10.03 -13.72
CA LEU A 333 -21.97 10.42 -15.10
C LEU A 333 -20.84 10.11 -16.08
N PHE A 334 -19.59 10.36 -15.69
CA PHE A 334 -18.45 10.03 -16.54
C PHE A 334 -18.17 8.53 -16.61
N GLU A 335 -18.38 7.78 -15.53
CA GLU A 335 -18.28 6.32 -15.55
C GLU A 335 -19.30 5.71 -16.52
N LYS A 336 -20.58 6.16 -16.50
CA LYS A 336 -21.60 5.75 -17.49
C LYS A 336 -21.15 6.01 -18.92
N PHE A 337 -20.56 7.18 -19.18
CA PHE A 337 -20.04 7.54 -20.50
C PHE A 337 -18.87 6.64 -20.92
N SER A 338 -17.92 6.39 -20.02
CA SER A 338 -16.77 5.53 -20.26
C SER A 338 -17.15 4.06 -20.44
N THR A 339 -18.14 3.54 -19.70
CA THR A 339 -18.70 2.19 -19.91
C THR A 339 -19.37 2.06 -21.27
N ALA A 340 -20.07 3.11 -21.74
CA ALA A 340 -20.65 3.13 -23.08
C ALA A 340 -19.57 3.13 -24.17
N LEU A 341 -18.51 3.94 -24.00
CA LEU A 341 -17.36 3.98 -24.91
C LEU A 341 -16.58 2.64 -24.93
N HIS A 342 -16.37 2.03 -23.76
CA HIS A 342 -15.79 0.69 -23.63
C HIS A 342 -16.62 -0.32 -24.44
N TRP A 343 -17.92 -0.42 -24.19
CA TRP A 343 -18.78 -1.39 -24.88
C TRP A 343 -18.78 -1.23 -26.40
N VAL A 344 -18.80 -0.01 -26.93
CA VAL A 344 -18.68 0.21 -28.39
C VAL A 344 -17.32 -0.24 -28.90
N THR A 345 -16.25 -0.05 -28.12
CA THR A 345 -14.90 -0.50 -28.47
C THR A 345 -14.79 -2.02 -28.46
N GLU A 346 -15.31 -2.69 -27.43
CA GLU A 346 -15.38 -4.16 -27.35
C GLU A 346 -16.17 -4.74 -28.54
N LEU A 347 -17.37 -4.20 -28.82
CA LEU A 347 -18.21 -4.64 -29.93
C LEU A 347 -17.55 -4.44 -31.30
N THR A 348 -16.88 -3.29 -31.50
CA THR A 348 -16.30 -2.94 -32.81
C THR A 348 -14.97 -3.62 -33.07
N SER A 349 -14.17 -3.87 -32.02
CA SER A 349 -12.88 -4.57 -32.14
C SER A 349 -13.01 -6.09 -32.07
N GLY A 350 -14.10 -6.61 -31.52
CA GLY A 350 -14.27 -8.03 -31.22
C GLY A 350 -13.41 -8.53 -30.05
N ASN A 351 -12.77 -7.64 -29.30
CA ASN A 351 -11.85 -7.98 -28.21
C ASN A 351 -12.46 -7.64 -26.85
N SER A 352 -12.62 -8.66 -26.00
CA SER A 352 -13.10 -8.53 -24.62
C SER A 352 -11.99 -8.27 -23.59
N ASN A 353 -10.72 -8.29 -23.99
CA ASN A 353 -9.59 -7.93 -23.12
C ASN A 353 -9.44 -6.41 -23.02
N ILE A 354 -10.49 -5.73 -22.60
CA ILE A 354 -10.54 -4.28 -22.39
C ILE A 354 -10.90 -4.00 -20.93
N LEU A 355 -10.26 -2.99 -20.36
CA LEU A 355 -10.54 -2.52 -19.01
C LEU A 355 -10.53 -0.99 -18.99
N HIS A 356 -11.40 -0.37 -18.20
CA HIS A 356 -11.37 1.07 -18.00
C HIS A 356 -11.48 1.42 -16.52
N TYR A 357 -10.94 2.58 -16.15
CA TYR A 357 -11.11 3.19 -14.85
C TYR A 357 -11.30 4.69 -15.05
N LEU A 358 -12.55 5.17 -15.01
CA LEU A 358 -12.92 6.53 -15.41
C LEU A 358 -12.35 6.90 -16.79
N ASP A 359 -11.26 7.67 -16.83
CA ASP A 359 -10.61 8.22 -18.00
C ASP A 359 -9.37 7.44 -18.51
N ASP A 360 -8.89 6.41 -17.77
CA ASP A 360 -7.75 5.55 -18.16
C ASP A 360 -8.27 4.20 -18.72
N PHE A 361 -8.00 3.92 -20.00
CA PHE A 361 -8.41 2.69 -20.70
C PHE A 361 -7.19 1.81 -21.01
N LEU A 362 -7.31 0.52 -20.73
CA LEU A 362 -6.29 -0.53 -20.93
C LEU A 362 -6.82 -1.56 -21.94
N PHE A 363 -5.99 -1.95 -22.90
CA PHE A 363 -6.33 -2.93 -23.94
C PHE A 363 -5.27 -4.04 -23.96
N GLY A 364 -5.71 -5.29 -23.90
CA GLY A 364 -4.88 -6.48 -23.98
C GLY A 364 -5.01 -7.19 -25.33
N GLY A 365 -3.98 -7.92 -25.72
CA GLY A 365 -4.03 -8.90 -26.81
C GLY A 365 -2.98 -9.98 -26.63
N GLU A 366 -3.25 -11.16 -27.18
CA GLU A 366 -2.37 -12.33 -27.07
C GLU A 366 -0.99 -12.10 -27.71
N ALA A 367 0.00 -12.90 -27.28
CA ALA A 367 1.35 -12.86 -27.84
C ALA A 367 1.33 -13.13 -29.36
N ASN A 368 2.09 -12.32 -30.12
CA ASN A 368 2.16 -12.36 -31.59
C ASN A 368 0.84 -12.06 -32.35
N SER A 369 -0.22 -11.61 -31.66
CA SER A 369 -1.47 -11.17 -32.29
C SER A 369 -1.49 -9.65 -32.52
N PRO A 370 -2.06 -9.15 -33.63
CA PRO A 370 -2.29 -7.72 -33.83
C PRO A 370 -3.42 -7.15 -32.94
N THR A 371 -4.24 -8.00 -32.29
CA THR A 371 -5.45 -7.60 -31.56
C THR A 371 -5.26 -6.42 -30.60
N CYS A 372 -4.14 -6.34 -29.87
CA CYS A 372 -3.87 -5.22 -28.95
C CYS A 372 -3.73 -3.87 -29.70
N GLN A 373 -3.04 -3.86 -30.84
CA GLN A 373 -2.90 -2.68 -31.69
C GLN A 373 -4.23 -2.33 -32.37
N GLU A 374 -4.91 -3.32 -32.94
CA GLU A 374 -6.19 -3.14 -33.64
C GLU A 374 -7.27 -2.59 -32.70
N THR A 375 -7.31 -3.06 -31.46
CA THR A 375 -8.21 -2.55 -30.42
C THR A 375 -7.90 -1.10 -30.06
N LEU A 376 -6.60 -0.74 -29.91
CA LEU A 376 -6.19 0.64 -29.64
C LEU A 376 -6.55 1.59 -30.79
N GLU A 377 -6.32 1.19 -32.05
CA GLU A 377 -6.68 2.01 -33.21
C GLU A 377 -8.20 2.09 -33.41
N THR A 378 -8.95 1.01 -33.11
CA THR A 378 -10.42 1.03 -33.06
C THR A 378 -10.92 2.01 -32.00
N PHE A 379 -10.36 1.98 -30.79
CA PHE A 379 -10.68 2.93 -29.73
C PHE A 379 -10.40 4.38 -30.14
N LYS A 380 -9.23 4.65 -30.75
CA LYS A 380 -8.87 5.98 -31.28
C LYS A 380 -9.83 6.44 -32.36
N LYS A 381 -10.23 5.55 -33.28
CA LYS A 381 -11.23 5.86 -34.31
C LYS A 381 -12.57 6.23 -33.69
N ILE A 382 -13.11 5.42 -32.79
CA ILE A 382 -14.37 5.70 -32.09
C ILE A 382 -14.27 7.03 -31.33
N CYS A 383 -13.16 7.29 -30.65
CA CYS A 383 -12.94 8.57 -29.97
C CYS A 383 -12.91 9.75 -30.96
N SER A 384 -12.27 9.61 -32.11
CA SER A 384 -12.26 10.62 -33.17
C SER A 384 -13.67 10.89 -33.70
N ASP A 385 -14.41 9.85 -34.04
CA ASP A 385 -15.78 9.94 -34.57
C ASP A 385 -16.72 10.59 -33.53
N TRP A 386 -16.63 10.17 -32.26
CA TRP A 386 -17.39 10.74 -31.15
C TRP A 386 -16.93 12.14 -30.73
N GLY A 387 -15.80 12.66 -31.24
CA GLY A 387 -15.22 13.93 -30.81
C GLY A 387 -14.63 13.91 -29.39
N VAL A 388 -14.25 12.74 -28.87
CA VAL A 388 -13.57 12.54 -27.58
C VAL A 388 -12.06 12.76 -27.75
N PRO A 389 -11.48 13.83 -27.18
CA PRO A 389 -10.05 14.09 -27.31
C PRO A 389 -9.23 13.17 -26.40
N LEU A 390 -8.16 12.59 -26.95
CA LEU A 390 -7.22 11.76 -26.21
C LEU A 390 -5.96 12.53 -25.78
N ALA A 391 -5.28 12.03 -24.77
CA ALA A 391 -4.00 12.55 -24.28
C ALA A 391 -2.85 11.73 -24.87
N GLU A 392 -2.48 12.01 -26.14
CA GLU A 392 -1.45 11.26 -26.88
C GLU A 392 -0.08 11.22 -26.19
N ASP A 393 0.23 12.20 -25.33
CA ASP A 393 1.44 12.22 -24.50
C ASP A 393 1.46 11.12 -23.41
N LYS A 394 0.31 10.49 -23.15
CA LYS A 394 0.12 9.40 -22.18
C LYS A 394 -0.27 8.07 -22.83
N THR A 395 -0.66 8.08 -24.12
CA THR A 395 -0.97 6.86 -24.87
C THR A 395 0.26 5.97 -24.90
N VAL A 396 0.14 4.72 -24.44
CA VAL A 396 1.21 3.72 -24.51
C VAL A 396 0.83 2.69 -25.56
N GLN A 397 1.66 2.59 -26.59
CA GLN A 397 1.53 1.60 -27.66
C GLN A 397 1.78 0.17 -27.13
N PRO A 398 1.30 -0.89 -27.81
CA PRO A 398 1.39 -2.29 -27.36
C PRO A 398 2.78 -2.72 -26.86
N THR A 399 2.85 -3.08 -25.58
CA THR A 399 4.09 -3.46 -24.88
C THR A 399 3.82 -4.53 -23.81
N GLU A 400 4.83 -5.32 -23.49
CA GLU A 400 4.82 -6.35 -22.46
C GLU A 400 4.98 -5.80 -21.04
N ILE A 401 5.43 -4.55 -20.89
CA ILE A 401 5.64 -3.90 -19.59
C ILE A 401 4.90 -2.57 -19.54
N LEU A 402 3.80 -2.51 -18.79
CA LEU A 402 2.90 -1.35 -18.76
C LEU A 402 2.47 -0.99 -17.33
N THR A 403 2.48 0.32 -17.02
CA THR A 403 1.95 0.83 -15.73
C THR A 403 0.49 1.28 -15.86
N PHE A 404 -0.42 0.56 -15.20
CA PHE A 404 -1.86 0.85 -15.11
C PHE A 404 -2.31 0.96 -13.65
N LEU A 405 -3.16 1.92 -13.31
CA LEU A 405 -3.53 2.30 -11.92
C LEU A 405 -2.32 2.52 -10.98
N GLY A 406 -1.14 2.75 -11.55
CA GLY A 406 0.13 2.91 -10.83
C GLY A 406 0.71 1.62 -10.26
N ILE A 407 0.33 0.45 -10.76
CA ILE A 407 1.03 -0.83 -10.67
C ILE A 407 1.66 -1.11 -12.05
N GLU A 408 2.86 -1.66 -12.07
CA GLU A 408 3.53 -2.13 -13.28
C GLU A 408 3.20 -3.61 -13.49
N PHE A 409 2.73 -3.96 -14.69
CA PHE A 409 2.47 -5.34 -15.12
C PHE A 409 3.57 -5.73 -16.11
N ASP A 410 4.17 -6.91 -15.93
CA ASP A 410 5.20 -7.49 -16.80
C ASP A 410 4.69 -8.86 -17.29
N THR A 411 4.23 -8.91 -18.54
CA THR A 411 3.61 -10.10 -19.13
C THR A 411 4.62 -11.14 -19.60
N LEU A 412 5.91 -10.79 -19.71
CA LEU A 412 6.98 -11.76 -20.00
C LEU A 412 7.29 -12.64 -18.79
N LYS A 413 7.28 -12.04 -17.60
CA LYS A 413 7.51 -12.75 -16.33
C LYS A 413 6.23 -13.12 -15.58
N MET A 414 5.07 -12.66 -16.04
CA MET A 414 3.79 -12.74 -15.33
C MET A 414 3.85 -12.15 -13.91
N GLU A 415 4.56 -11.04 -13.76
CA GLU A 415 4.79 -10.35 -12.48
C GLU A 415 4.07 -9.00 -12.40
N MET A 416 3.69 -8.61 -11.17
CA MET A 416 3.25 -7.26 -10.85
C MET A 416 4.24 -6.58 -9.93
N ARG A 417 4.57 -5.31 -10.19
CA ARG A 417 5.56 -4.56 -9.42
C ARG A 417 5.06 -3.17 -9.04
N LEU A 418 5.69 -2.59 -8.03
CA LEU A 418 5.62 -1.14 -7.82
C LEU A 418 6.58 -0.46 -8.82
N PRO A 419 6.12 0.55 -9.58
CA PRO A 419 7.00 1.37 -10.40
C PRO A 419 8.18 1.91 -9.58
N GLY A 420 9.39 1.90 -10.17
CA GLY A 420 10.65 2.17 -9.46
C GLY A 420 10.69 3.50 -8.67
N GLU A 421 10.03 4.54 -9.19
CA GLU A 421 9.84 5.83 -8.50
C GLU A 421 9.06 5.67 -7.19
N LYS A 422 7.91 4.98 -7.21
CA LYS A 422 7.10 4.68 -6.02
C LYS A 422 7.88 3.86 -5.00
N LEU A 423 8.62 2.84 -5.46
CA LEU A 423 9.44 2.01 -4.59
C LEU A 423 10.56 2.83 -3.91
N THR A 424 11.19 3.74 -4.64
CA THR A 424 12.23 4.64 -4.13
C THR A 424 11.67 5.59 -3.07
N ASN A 425 10.54 6.25 -3.35
CA ASN A 425 9.85 7.15 -2.43
C ASN A 425 9.38 6.40 -1.15
N LEU A 426 8.90 5.16 -1.29
CA LEU A 426 8.55 4.30 -0.16
C LEU A 426 9.78 3.94 0.69
N LYS A 427 10.89 3.53 0.07
CA LYS A 427 12.17 3.22 0.77
C LYS A 427 12.68 4.44 1.55
N GLN A 428 12.68 5.63 0.94
CA GLN A 428 13.08 6.88 1.61
C GLN A 428 12.16 7.20 2.81
N THR A 429 10.84 7.09 2.62
CA THR A 429 9.86 7.32 3.71
C THR A 429 10.08 6.33 4.86
N LEU A 430 10.31 5.05 4.58
CA LEU A 430 10.61 4.04 5.60
C LEU A 430 11.91 4.36 6.36
N GLN A 431 12.96 4.80 5.68
CA GLN A 431 14.20 5.23 6.33
C GLN A 431 13.98 6.40 7.31
N LEU A 432 13.20 7.42 6.92
CA LEU A 432 12.85 8.53 7.82
C LEU A 432 12.08 8.05 9.05
N PHE A 433 11.19 7.07 8.90
CA PHE A 433 10.43 6.48 10.02
C PHE A 433 11.30 5.62 10.94
N LEU A 434 12.24 4.84 10.39
CA LEU A 434 13.17 4.01 11.19
C LEU A 434 14.05 4.84 12.13
N HIS A 435 14.43 6.05 11.72
CA HIS A 435 15.19 7.00 12.54
C HIS A 435 14.31 7.83 13.50
N SER A 436 12.98 7.76 13.39
CA SER A 436 12.04 8.60 14.13
C SER A 436 11.48 7.93 15.40
N LYS A 437 11.72 8.53 16.57
CA LYS A 437 11.12 8.07 17.85
C LYS A 437 9.63 8.45 18.00
N LYS A 438 9.20 9.52 17.32
CA LYS A 438 7.82 10.00 17.29
C LYS A 438 7.53 10.61 15.91
N VAL A 439 6.34 10.36 15.38
CA VAL A 439 5.82 10.93 14.12
C VAL A 439 4.46 11.58 14.37
N THR A 440 3.97 12.44 13.48
CA THR A 440 2.58 12.91 13.55
C THR A 440 1.59 11.85 13.06
N LEU A 441 0.33 11.92 13.52
CA LEU A 441 -0.75 11.07 13.02
C LEU A 441 -0.88 11.16 11.49
N ARG A 442 -0.81 12.37 10.92
CA ARG A 442 -0.85 12.58 9.47
C ARG A 442 0.27 11.85 8.73
N GLN A 443 1.50 11.90 9.25
CA GLN A 443 2.63 11.16 8.68
C GLN A 443 2.39 9.65 8.77
N LEU A 444 1.97 9.13 9.92
CA LEU A 444 1.72 7.69 10.10
C LEU A 444 0.60 7.19 9.17
N GLN A 445 -0.50 7.92 9.06
CA GLN A 445 -1.59 7.62 8.11
C GLN A 445 -1.10 7.65 6.66
N SER A 446 -0.24 8.60 6.29
CA SER A 446 0.36 8.66 4.95
C SER A 446 1.26 7.45 4.66
N LEU A 447 2.09 7.02 5.62
CA LEU A 447 2.89 5.79 5.47
C LEU A 447 2.00 4.54 5.38
N ILE A 448 0.96 4.43 6.20
CA ILE A 448 -0.02 3.33 6.14
C ILE A 448 -0.69 3.30 4.76
N GLY A 449 -1.05 4.45 4.20
CA GLY A 449 -1.61 4.53 2.84
C GLY A 449 -0.64 4.01 1.77
N LEU A 450 0.63 4.44 1.81
CA LEU A 450 1.67 3.96 0.89
C LEU A 450 1.94 2.46 1.03
N LEU A 451 1.99 1.94 2.26
CA LEU A 451 2.18 0.51 2.52
C LEU A 451 0.95 -0.30 2.09
N ASN A 452 -0.26 0.16 2.37
CA ASN A 452 -1.49 -0.51 1.92
C ASN A 452 -1.60 -0.56 0.39
N PHE A 453 -1.10 0.46 -0.31
CA PHE A 453 -0.95 0.43 -1.77
C PHE A 453 0.10 -0.61 -2.19
N ALA A 454 1.28 -0.63 -1.55
CA ALA A 454 2.31 -1.66 -1.80
C ALA A 454 1.80 -3.09 -1.57
N CYS A 455 0.85 -3.30 -0.66
CA CYS A 455 0.22 -4.61 -0.41
C CYS A 455 -0.63 -5.14 -1.57
N GLN A 456 -0.85 -4.37 -2.64
CA GLN A 456 -1.48 -4.86 -3.87
C GLN A 456 -0.55 -5.81 -4.66
N VAL A 457 0.77 -5.70 -4.48
CA VAL A 457 1.79 -6.60 -5.07
C VAL A 457 2.57 -7.39 -4.00
N ILE A 458 2.13 -7.34 -2.75
CA ILE A 458 2.73 -8.06 -1.62
C ILE A 458 1.58 -8.70 -0.83
N ALA A 459 1.16 -9.89 -1.24
CA ALA A 459 -0.01 -10.58 -0.69
C ALA A 459 -0.08 -10.65 0.85
N PRO A 460 0.97 -11.04 1.60
CA PRO A 460 0.93 -11.06 3.07
C PRO A 460 1.08 -9.67 3.72
N GLY A 461 1.35 -8.62 2.94
CA GLY A 461 1.75 -7.29 3.44
C GLY A 461 0.75 -6.62 4.38
N ARG A 462 -0.56 -6.84 4.16
CA ARG A 462 -1.63 -6.20 4.97
C ARG A 462 -1.56 -6.60 6.45
N ALA A 463 -1.15 -7.82 6.76
CA ALA A 463 -0.99 -8.29 8.13
C ALA A 463 0.07 -7.48 8.90
N PHE A 464 1.19 -7.15 8.25
CA PHE A 464 2.26 -6.35 8.83
C PHE A 464 1.84 -4.88 9.07
N CYS A 465 0.96 -4.34 8.22
CA CYS A 465 0.40 -3.00 8.36
C CYS A 465 -0.49 -2.82 9.60
N ARG A 466 -1.10 -3.92 10.12
CA ARG A 466 -2.07 -3.85 11.23
C ARG A 466 -1.52 -3.14 12.47
N ARG A 467 -0.27 -3.44 12.86
CA ARG A 467 0.39 -2.81 14.03
C ARG A 467 0.56 -1.29 13.89
N LEU A 468 0.70 -0.78 12.67
CA LEU A 468 0.76 0.66 12.41
C LEU A 468 -0.63 1.29 12.49
N ILE A 469 -1.66 0.60 11.98
CA ILE A 469 -3.07 1.01 12.07
C ILE A 469 -3.51 1.08 13.55
N ASP A 470 -3.20 0.07 14.35
CA ASP A 470 -3.53 0.05 15.78
C ASP A 470 -2.88 1.22 16.55
N ALA A 471 -1.68 1.66 16.14
CA ALA A 471 -1.02 2.83 16.70
C ALA A 471 -1.70 4.17 16.34
N THR A 472 -2.67 4.20 15.41
CA THR A 472 -3.51 5.38 15.13
C THR A 472 -4.78 5.44 15.99
N CYS A 473 -5.20 4.31 16.58
CA CYS A 473 -6.44 4.22 17.35
C CYS A 473 -6.47 5.21 18.51
N ASN A 474 -7.64 5.81 18.76
CA ASN A 474 -7.90 6.85 19.77
C ASN A 474 -7.14 8.20 19.58
N ILE A 475 -6.36 8.37 18.50
CA ILE A 475 -5.66 9.63 18.21
C ILE A 475 -6.49 10.44 17.22
N ARG A 476 -7.10 11.55 17.67
CA ARG A 476 -8.09 12.30 16.87
C ARG A 476 -7.55 13.38 15.93
N LYS A 477 -6.50 14.14 16.30
CA LYS A 477 -6.04 15.31 15.51
C LYS A 477 -4.79 14.99 14.65
N PRO A 478 -4.71 15.46 13.39
CA PRO A 478 -3.59 15.13 12.47
C PRO A 478 -2.18 15.49 12.98
N HIS A 479 -2.06 16.52 13.82
CA HIS A 479 -0.79 17.00 14.39
C HIS A 479 -0.39 16.32 15.72
N HIS A 480 -1.25 15.47 16.31
CA HIS A 480 -0.88 14.69 17.49
C HIS A 480 0.28 13.74 17.16
N ARG A 481 1.17 13.50 18.13
CA ARG A 481 2.37 12.66 17.93
C ARG A 481 2.15 11.23 18.41
N VAL A 482 2.42 10.27 17.54
CA VAL A 482 2.45 8.83 17.81
C VAL A 482 3.89 8.40 18.10
N ARG A 483 4.11 7.53 19.09
CA ARG A 483 5.43 6.93 19.34
C ARG A 483 5.63 5.78 18.35
N VAL A 484 6.78 5.78 17.67
CA VAL A 484 7.22 4.65 16.82
C VAL A 484 8.40 4.00 17.52
N SER A 485 8.41 2.66 17.58
CA SER A 485 9.43 1.89 18.28
C SER A 485 9.93 0.74 17.42
N CYS A 486 11.22 0.76 17.07
CA CYS A 486 11.92 -0.44 16.65
C CYS A 486 12.08 -1.36 17.87
N VAL A 487 11.18 -2.33 18.02
CA VAL A 487 11.29 -3.37 19.05
C VAL A 487 12.32 -4.40 18.56
N LYS A 488 13.44 -4.53 19.26
CA LYS A 488 14.47 -5.52 18.95
C LYS A 488 13.94 -6.91 19.32
N THR A 489 13.67 -7.75 18.34
CA THR A 489 13.18 -9.12 18.62
C THR A 489 14.38 -10.06 18.73
N ILE A 490 14.45 -10.86 19.79
CA ILE A 490 15.50 -11.85 20.03
C ILE A 490 14.84 -13.23 19.98
N TRP A 491 15.27 -14.10 19.08
CA TRP A 491 14.88 -15.51 19.10
C TRP A 491 16.00 -16.32 19.76
N LEU A 492 15.64 -17.20 20.68
CA LEU A 492 16.55 -18.20 21.24
C LEU A 492 16.06 -19.58 20.81
N ILE A 493 16.77 -20.18 19.85
CA ILE A 493 16.52 -21.53 19.34
C ILE A 493 17.45 -22.51 20.04
N GLY A 494 16.92 -23.66 20.44
CA GLY A 494 17.76 -24.75 20.90
C GLY A 494 16.99 -25.95 21.42
N SER A 495 17.75 -26.93 21.94
CA SER A 495 17.18 -28.18 22.42
C SER A 495 16.65 -28.07 23.86
N SER A 496 16.67 -29.18 24.61
CA SER A 496 16.14 -29.27 25.98
C SER A 496 16.68 -28.20 26.95
N ILE A 497 17.90 -27.69 26.77
CA ILE A 497 18.46 -26.61 27.61
C ILE A 497 17.62 -25.33 27.46
N VAL A 498 17.28 -24.92 26.23
CA VAL A 498 16.43 -23.74 25.98
C VAL A 498 15.01 -23.99 26.48
N TYR A 499 14.48 -25.20 26.31
CA TYR A 499 13.15 -25.56 26.81
C TYR A 499 13.04 -25.42 28.34
N TRP A 500 14.03 -25.91 29.10
CA TRP A 500 14.03 -25.77 30.56
C TRP A 500 14.35 -24.34 31.00
N ALA A 501 15.30 -23.69 30.34
CA ALA A 501 15.66 -22.30 30.63
C ALA A 501 14.48 -21.32 30.44
N ASN A 502 13.60 -21.58 29.46
CA ASN A 502 12.33 -20.88 29.27
C ASN A 502 11.41 -21.03 30.50
N LYS A 503 11.23 -22.25 31.00
CA LYS A 503 10.38 -22.51 32.19
C LYS A 503 10.93 -21.83 33.45
N GLU A 504 12.24 -21.85 33.66
CA GLU A 504 12.87 -21.13 34.79
C GLU A 504 12.91 -19.61 34.58
N ALA A 505 12.81 -19.12 33.33
CA ALA A 505 12.66 -17.70 33.05
C ALA A 505 11.28 -17.16 33.44
N SER A 506 10.21 -17.97 33.30
CA SER A 506 8.87 -17.59 33.74
C SER A 506 8.75 -17.33 35.25
N SER A 507 9.61 -17.94 36.07
CA SER A 507 9.53 -17.88 37.55
C SER A 507 10.49 -16.87 38.19
N ARG A 508 11.31 -16.14 37.42
CA ARG A 508 12.30 -15.20 37.95
C ARG A 508 11.89 -13.71 37.85
N PRO A 509 12.48 -12.82 38.66
CA PRO A 509 12.47 -11.38 38.40
C PRO A 509 12.96 -11.06 36.98
N GLY A 510 12.23 -10.19 36.26
CA GLY A 510 12.49 -9.90 34.85
C GLY A 510 11.78 -10.85 33.86
N GLY A 511 11.31 -12.01 34.31
CA GLY A 511 10.46 -12.94 33.56
C GLY A 511 11.08 -13.50 32.28
N LEU A 512 10.21 -13.87 31.33
CA LEU A 512 10.54 -14.39 29.99
C LEU A 512 11.41 -13.44 29.13
N HIS A 513 11.61 -12.20 29.55
CA HIS A 513 12.42 -11.21 28.83
C HIS A 513 13.73 -10.88 29.57
N LEU A 514 14.03 -11.58 30.68
CA LEU A 514 15.28 -11.42 31.44
C LEU A 514 15.56 -9.96 31.84
N GLY A 515 14.52 -9.16 32.12
CA GLY A 515 14.66 -7.73 32.45
C GLY A 515 14.98 -6.80 31.25
N LEU A 516 15.18 -7.34 30.05
CA LEU A 516 15.57 -6.59 28.85
C LEU A 516 14.47 -5.67 28.29
N GLN A 517 13.26 -5.72 28.83
CA GLN A 517 12.13 -4.84 28.48
C GLN A 517 12.50 -3.35 28.47
N ASN A 518 13.36 -2.90 29.39
CA ASN A 518 13.84 -1.51 29.44
C ASN A 518 14.77 -1.12 28.27
N THR A 519 15.36 -2.10 27.58
CA THR A 519 16.16 -1.89 26.35
C THR A 519 15.31 -1.86 25.07
N GLY A 520 13.99 -2.06 25.19
CA GLY A 520 13.08 -2.20 24.04
C GLY A 520 13.24 -3.52 23.29
N ALA A 521 13.78 -4.54 23.96
CA ALA A 521 13.96 -5.88 23.40
C ALA A 521 12.87 -6.84 23.87
N HIS A 522 12.46 -7.76 22.99
CA HIS A 522 11.46 -8.78 23.26
C HIS A 522 12.01 -10.16 22.90
N MET A 523 12.11 -11.04 23.90
CA MET A 523 12.62 -12.41 23.72
C MET A 523 11.51 -13.39 23.32
N ILE A 524 11.84 -14.33 22.44
CA ILE A 524 10.98 -15.44 22.01
C ILE A 524 11.77 -16.74 22.16
N TRP A 525 11.21 -17.66 22.94
CA TRP A 525 11.84 -18.94 23.28
C TRP A 525 11.36 -20.04 22.34
N ILE A 526 12.29 -20.70 21.66
CA ILE A 526 12.04 -21.76 20.69
C ILE A 526 12.85 -22.99 21.13
N GLY A 527 12.44 -23.55 22.28
CA GLY A 527 13.07 -24.72 22.88
C GLY A 527 12.33 -26.01 22.48
N GLN A 528 12.95 -26.86 21.67
CA GLN A 528 12.37 -28.15 21.26
C GLN A 528 13.20 -29.31 21.82
N ARG A 529 12.62 -30.10 22.74
CA ARG A 529 13.33 -31.23 23.37
C ARG A 529 13.75 -32.24 22.31
N GLY A 530 14.97 -32.75 22.41
CA GLY A 530 15.53 -33.73 21.48
C GLY A 530 16.10 -33.14 20.17
N MET A 531 15.80 -31.87 19.84
CA MET A 531 16.25 -31.20 18.62
C MET A 531 17.75 -31.37 18.36
N LYS A 532 18.08 -31.73 17.12
CA LYS A 532 19.42 -31.90 16.53
C LYS A 532 19.76 -30.71 15.64
N TRP A 533 21.00 -30.63 15.14
CA TRP A 533 21.39 -29.51 14.27
C TRP A 533 20.54 -29.41 13.00
N GLY A 534 20.31 -30.54 12.32
CA GLY A 534 19.54 -30.57 11.06
C GLY A 534 18.09 -30.09 11.15
N ASP A 535 17.53 -29.97 12.35
CA ASP A 535 16.17 -29.43 12.57
C ASP A 535 16.13 -27.88 12.49
N LEU A 536 17.29 -27.21 12.52
CA LEU A 536 17.39 -25.76 12.70
C LEU A 536 16.65 -24.96 11.62
N ASN A 537 16.91 -25.25 10.35
CA ASN A 537 16.34 -24.52 9.23
C ASN A 537 14.81 -24.64 9.23
N THR A 538 14.30 -25.87 9.32
CA THR A 538 12.86 -26.16 9.39
C THR A 538 12.18 -25.40 10.54
N VAL A 539 12.76 -25.41 11.74
CA VAL A 539 12.22 -24.70 12.90
C VAL A 539 12.30 -23.18 12.73
N PHE A 540 13.34 -22.65 12.10
CA PHE A 540 13.50 -21.23 11.84
C PHE A 540 12.49 -20.72 10.78
N GLU A 541 12.39 -21.42 9.65
CA GLU A 541 11.48 -21.10 8.54
C GLU A 541 10.01 -21.19 8.95
N GLN A 542 9.59 -22.25 9.66
CA GLN A 542 8.23 -22.36 10.21
C GLN A 542 7.85 -21.21 11.14
N ARG A 543 8.83 -20.59 11.82
CA ARG A 543 8.59 -19.43 12.69
C ARG A 543 8.51 -18.13 11.89
N LEU A 544 9.27 -17.98 10.79
CA LEU A 544 9.18 -16.84 9.89
C LEU A 544 7.80 -16.70 9.22
N LEU A 545 7.12 -17.81 8.93
CA LEU A 545 5.75 -17.80 8.38
C LEU A 545 4.76 -16.98 9.24
N ASN A 546 4.99 -16.91 10.55
CA ASN A 546 4.04 -16.34 11.52
C ASN A 546 4.64 -15.23 12.40
N ARG A 547 5.92 -14.86 12.20
CA ARG A 547 6.64 -13.89 13.03
C ARG A 547 7.66 -13.11 12.19
N PRO A 548 7.87 -11.81 12.47
CA PRO A 548 8.91 -11.05 11.79
C PRO A 548 10.30 -11.61 12.10
N LEU A 549 11.20 -11.52 11.13
CA LEU A 549 12.63 -11.82 11.27
C LEU A 549 13.19 -11.15 12.55
N PRO A 550 13.88 -11.89 13.43
CA PRO A 550 14.46 -11.30 14.63
C PRO A 550 15.63 -10.37 14.31
N SER A 551 15.92 -9.45 15.22
CA SER A 551 17.15 -8.64 15.18
C SER A 551 18.36 -9.47 15.63
N PHE A 552 18.14 -10.45 16.52
CA PHE A 552 19.17 -11.35 17.03
C PHE A 552 18.65 -12.79 17.06
N LEU A 553 19.46 -13.73 16.55
CA LEU A 553 19.20 -15.17 16.64
C LEU A 553 20.25 -15.81 17.53
N VAL A 554 19.88 -16.18 18.75
CA VAL A 554 20.73 -16.94 19.68
C VAL A 554 20.49 -18.43 19.45
N ILE A 555 21.55 -19.19 19.27
CA ILE A 555 21.50 -20.64 18.97
C ILE A 555 22.22 -21.42 20.07
N GLN A 556 21.50 -22.32 20.74
CA GLN A 556 22.03 -23.28 21.71
C GLN A 556 21.67 -24.70 21.26
N LEU A 557 22.40 -25.20 20.26
CA LEU A 557 22.11 -26.45 19.54
C LEU A 557 23.40 -27.22 19.20
N GLY A 558 23.31 -28.43 18.63
CA GLY A 558 24.46 -29.30 18.33
C GLY A 558 24.83 -30.29 19.45
N SER A 559 24.29 -30.12 20.66
CA SER A 559 24.64 -30.96 21.82
C SER A 559 24.12 -32.39 21.77
N ASN A 560 23.16 -32.70 20.88
CA ASN A 560 22.60 -34.04 20.70
C ASN A 560 23.22 -34.77 19.49
N ASP A 561 24.02 -34.05 18.71
CA ASP A 561 24.70 -34.51 17.51
C ASP A 561 26.13 -35.00 17.86
N LEU A 562 26.73 -34.39 18.90
CA LEU A 562 27.99 -34.83 19.50
C LEU A 562 27.91 -36.29 19.97
N GLY A 563 28.70 -37.16 19.33
CA GLY A 563 28.74 -38.60 19.59
C GLY A 563 27.90 -39.43 18.60
N ILE A 564 27.06 -38.78 17.79
CA ILE A 564 26.39 -39.38 16.62
C ILE A 564 27.17 -39.03 15.35
N SER A 565 27.64 -37.80 15.22
CA SER A 565 28.50 -37.32 14.13
C SER A 565 29.90 -36.91 14.62
N THR A 566 30.85 -36.85 13.69
CA THR A 566 32.20 -36.32 13.97
C THR A 566 32.15 -34.81 14.19
N SER A 567 33.10 -34.28 14.97
CA SER A 567 33.22 -32.81 15.19
C SER A 567 33.40 -32.04 13.88
N GLU A 568 34.03 -32.66 12.89
CA GLU A 568 34.34 -32.13 11.57
C GLU A 568 33.06 -32.05 10.73
N LYS A 569 32.25 -33.12 10.69
CA LYS A 569 30.96 -33.13 9.97
C LYS A 569 29.97 -32.17 10.63
N LEU A 570 29.80 -32.24 11.95
CA LEU A 570 28.92 -31.32 12.69
C LEU A 570 29.31 -29.86 12.48
N PHE A 571 30.61 -29.53 12.49
CA PHE A 571 31.05 -28.18 12.17
C PHE A 571 30.73 -27.79 10.72
N SER A 572 30.95 -28.67 9.74
CA SER A 572 30.66 -28.39 8.33
C SER A 572 29.16 -28.11 8.09
N ASP A 573 28.28 -28.83 8.80
CA ASP A 573 26.84 -28.62 8.72
C ASP A 573 26.45 -27.27 9.35
N ILE A 574 27.02 -26.95 10.52
CA ILE A 574 26.86 -25.64 11.16
C ILE A 574 27.37 -24.49 10.26
N GLU A 575 28.54 -24.68 9.63
CA GLU A 575 29.15 -23.67 8.77
C GLU A 575 28.29 -23.34 7.56
N CYS A 576 27.78 -24.37 6.87
CA CYS A 576 26.87 -24.21 5.74
C CYS A 576 25.60 -23.43 6.12
N ASP A 577 24.92 -23.85 7.19
CA ASP A 577 23.64 -23.24 7.61
C ASP A 577 23.82 -21.80 8.11
N LEU A 578 24.85 -21.50 8.90
CA LEU A 578 25.08 -20.14 9.40
C LEU A 578 25.51 -19.17 8.30
N LEU A 579 26.31 -19.63 7.31
CA LEU A 579 26.64 -18.83 6.13
C LEU A 579 25.41 -18.59 5.25
N ARG A 580 24.56 -19.59 5.05
CA ARG A 580 23.29 -19.45 4.33
C ARG A 580 22.34 -18.45 5.02
N LEU A 581 22.19 -18.53 6.34
CA LEU A 581 21.39 -17.57 7.10
C LEU A 581 21.94 -16.14 7.01
N HIS A 582 23.26 -15.97 7.04
CA HIS A 582 23.89 -14.66 6.87
C HIS A 582 23.66 -14.07 5.47
N ALA A 583 23.79 -14.89 4.42
CA ALA A 583 23.56 -14.47 3.04
C ALA A 583 22.09 -14.10 2.76
N LEU A 584 21.14 -14.91 3.25
CA LEU A 584 19.70 -14.64 3.08
C LEU A 584 19.20 -13.48 3.96
N TYR A 585 19.81 -13.27 5.13
CA TYR A 585 19.38 -12.28 6.10
C TYR A 585 20.54 -11.41 6.62
N PRO A 586 21.15 -10.53 5.79
CA PRO A 586 22.35 -9.77 6.18
C PRO A 586 22.17 -8.84 7.41
N ALA A 587 20.93 -8.47 7.74
CA ALA A 587 20.60 -7.67 8.93
C ALA A 587 20.41 -8.49 10.22
N LEU A 588 20.41 -9.83 10.14
CA LEU A 588 20.23 -10.72 11.28
C LEU A 588 21.56 -10.92 12.02
N LYS A 589 21.62 -10.53 13.30
CA LYS A 589 22.83 -10.78 14.11
C LYS A 589 22.77 -12.16 14.77
N ILE A 590 23.54 -13.10 14.23
CA ILE A 590 23.67 -14.45 14.78
C ILE A 590 24.51 -14.41 16.07
N ILE A 591 24.06 -15.14 17.09
CA ILE A 591 24.73 -15.28 18.38
C ILE A 591 24.92 -16.77 18.67
N TRP A 592 26.17 -17.23 18.68
CA TRP A 592 26.50 -18.59 19.12
C TRP A 592 26.43 -18.66 20.64
N SER A 593 25.65 -19.59 21.19
CA SER A 593 25.69 -19.90 22.61
C SER A 593 26.45 -21.23 22.78
N ASP A 594 27.50 -21.22 23.60
CA ASP A 594 28.41 -22.37 23.74
C ASP A 594 27.64 -23.65 24.10
N ILE A 595 27.85 -24.74 23.34
CA ILE A 595 27.36 -26.07 23.73
C ILE A 595 27.87 -26.35 25.15
N LEU A 596 26.95 -26.55 26.10
CA LEU A 596 27.28 -26.73 27.51
C LEU A 596 28.02 -28.03 27.77
N MET A 597 28.84 -28.05 28.82
CA MET A 597 29.34 -29.29 29.41
C MET A 597 28.17 -30.11 29.96
N ARG A 598 28.28 -31.44 29.91
CA ARG A 598 27.39 -32.38 30.61
C ARG A 598 28.20 -33.26 31.55
N ARG A 599 27.58 -33.76 32.62
CA ARG A 599 28.16 -34.82 33.48
C ARG A 599 28.04 -36.20 32.83
N TYR A 600 27.00 -36.40 32.04
CA TYR A 600 26.75 -37.62 31.29
C TYR A 600 26.52 -37.30 29.80
N TRP A 601 27.07 -38.14 28.91
CA TRP A 601 26.84 -38.07 27.48
C TRP A 601 26.21 -39.38 27.03
N HIS A 602 24.91 -39.32 26.70
CA HIS A 602 24.18 -40.47 26.16
C HIS A 602 24.88 -40.96 24.87
N ASN A 603 25.00 -42.27 24.70
CA ASN A 603 25.62 -42.96 23.56
C ASN A 603 27.12 -42.67 23.35
N ALA A 604 27.84 -42.18 24.36
CA ALA A 604 29.26 -41.87 24.26
C ALA A 604 30.16 -42.99 24.82
N ASN A 605 30.93 -43.66 23.95
CA ASN A 605 31.95 -44.64 24.36
C ASN A 605 33.08 -44.03 25.21
N CYS A 606 33.33 -42.72 25.10
CA CYS A 606 34.31 -42.01 25.92
C CYS A 606 33.91 -40.53 26.11
N GLY A 607 33.47 -40.16 27.32
CA GLY A 607 33.08 -38.79 27.64
C GLY A 607 34.19 -37.75 27.44
N GLN A 608 35.46 -38.13 27.62
CA GLN A 608 36.60 -37.24 27.36
C GLN A 608 36.80 -36.95 25.86
N ALA A 609 36.45 -37.90 24.97
CA ALA A 609 36.48 -37.67 23.53
C ALA A 609 35.38 -36.69 23.11
N ILE A 610 34.16 -36.86 23.64
CA ILE A 610 33.04 -35.94 23.37
C ILE A 610 33.33 -34.53 23.91
N GLU A 611 33.93 -34.40 25.09
CA GLU A 611 34.31 -33.09 25.64
C GLU A 611 35.41 -32.40 24.81
N ARG A 612 36.33 -33.16 24.18
CA ARG A 612 37.29 -32.63 23.20
C ARG A 612 36.58 -32.18 21.92
N ALA A 613 35.65 -32.97 21.40
CA ALA A 613 34.83 -32.63 20.23
C ALA A 613 34.00 -31.36 20.47
N ARG A 614 33.31 -31.25 21.62
CA ARG A 614 32.54 -30.07 22.05
C ARG A 614 33.40 -28.80 22.04
N LYS A 615 34.58 -28.84 22.65
CA LYS A 615 35.52 -27.71 22.68
C LYS A 615 35.97 -27.30 21.28
N ARG A 616 36.24 -28.27 20.39
CA ARG A 616 36.62 -28.03 18.99
C ARG A 616 35.49 -27.36 18.20
N VAL A 617 34.26 -27.87 18.31
CA VAL A 617 33.08 -27.29 17.65
C VAL A 617 32.83 -25.86 18.16
N ASN A 618 32.71 -25.64 19.47
CA ASN A 618 32.51 -24.31 20.03
C ASN A 618 33.58 -23.30 19.58
N LEU A 619 34.86 -23.70 19.56
CA LEU A 619 35.94 -22.82 19.11
C LEU A 619 35.81 -22.43 17.63
N ARG A 620 35.56 -23.41 16.75
CA ARG A 620 35.42 -23.15 15.31
C ARG A 620 34.16 -22.32 15.00
N VAL A 621 33.01 -22.69 15.56
CA VAL A 621 31.73 -21.98 15.34
C VAL A 621 31.78 -20.56 15.89
N LYS A 622 32.39 -20.34 17.07
CA LYS A 622 32.63 -18.99 17.60
C LYS A 622 33.43 -18.15 16.62
N ASN A 623 34.54 -18.68 16.07
CA ASN A 623 35.40 -17.94 15.15
C ASN A 623 34.66 -17.59 13.84
N LEU A 624 33.86 -18.53 13.30
CA LEU A 624 32.98 -18.30 12.16
C LEU A 624 31.93 -17.21 12.44
N VAL A 625 31.21 -17.31 13.56
CA VAL A 625 30.15 -16.35 13.90
C VAL A 625 30.72 -14.94 14.12
N LEU A 626 31.94 -14.83 14.65
CA LEU A 626 32.63 -13.53 14.76
C LEU A 626 33.07 -12.97 13.40
N SER A 627 33.51 -13.80 12.44
CA SER A 627 33.94 -13.32 11.11
C SER A 627 32.78 -12.80 10.27
N ILE A 628 31.57 -13.33 10.44
CA ILE A 628 30.32 -12.85 9.79
C ILE A 628 29.58 -11.75 10.57
N GLY A 629 30.25 -11.09 11.53
CA GLY A 629 29.68 -9.94 12.25
C GLY A 629 28.86 -10.26 13.51
N GLY A 630 28.68 -11.54 13.84
CA GLY A 630 27.90 -12.03 14.98
C GLY A 630 28.62 -11.95 16.34
N CYS A 631 28.02 -12.56 17.36
CA CYS A 631 28.57 -12.60 18.73
C CYS A 631 28.61 -14.03 19.30
N ALA A 632 29.27 -14.23 20.44
CA ALA A 632 29.29 -15.53 21.12
C ALA A 632 29.17 -15.46 22.65
N ILE A 633 28.38 -16.35 23.24
CA ILE A 633 28.15 -16.49 24.69
C ILE A 633 28.89 -17.73 25.19
N ARG A 634 29.77 -17.54 26.18
CA ARG A 634 30.53 -18.59 26.85
C ARG A 634 29.92 -18.86 28.22
N HIS A 635 29.94 -20.13 28.62
CA HIS A 635 29.41 -20.59 29.90
C HIS A 635 30.49 -21.23 30.76
N SER A 636 31.61 -20.53 30.95
CA SER A 636 32.81 -21.01 31.68
C SER A 636 32.58 -21.26 33.18
N ASN A 637 31.47 -20.75 33.71
CA ASN A 637 30.94 -20.92 35.06
C ASN A 637 29.94 -22.10 35.20
N ILE A 638 29.64 -22.84 34.12
CA ILE A 638 28.84 -24.07 34.18
C ILE A 638 29.76 -25.26 33.94
N ARG A 639 30.17 -25.94 35.02
CA ARG A 639 31.24 -26.95 35.00
C ARG A 639 30.72 -28.31 35.45
N ALA A 640 30.99 -29.37 34.68
CA ALA A 640 30.50 -30.73 34.97
C ALA A 640 30.93 -31.33 36.33
N LYS A 641 31.96 -30.76 36.98
CA LYS A 641 32.38 -31.15 38.34
C LYS A 641 31.45 -30.62 39.44
N GLU A 642 30.70 -29.56 39.17
CA GLU A 642 29.78 -28.92 40.12
C GLU A 642 28.41 -29.60 40.00
N SER A 643 28.24 -30.69 40.77
CA SER A 643 27.09 -31.61 40.69
C SER A 643 25.74 -30.91 40.90
N ASN A 644 25.70 -29.90 41.76
CA ASN A 644 24.53 -29.08 42.08
C ASN A 644 24.03 -28.21 40.92
N LEU A 645 24.81 -28.01 39.85
CA LEU A 645 24.37 -27.29 38.64
C LEU A 645 23.55 -28.16 37.68
N PHE A 646 23.50 -29.48 37.90
CA PHE A 646 22.83 -30.44 37.03
C PHE A 646 21.70 -31.16 37.78
N ARG A 647 20.74 -31.70 37.03
CA ARG A 647 19.74 -32.64 37.56
C ARG A 647 20.39 -34.00 37.81
N TYR A 648 19.63 -34.92 38.41
CA TYR A 648 20.05 -36.31 38.64
C TYR A 648 20.47 -37.02 37.33
N ASP A 649 19.93 -36.62 36.18
CA ASP A 649 20.28 -37.15 34.86
C ASP A 649 21.68 -36.72 34.34
N GLY A 650 22.34 -35.76 35.00
CA GLY A 650 23.66 -35.27 34.60
C GLY A 650 23.73 -34.54 33.25
N THR A 651 22.60 -34.37 32.56
CA THR A 651 22.50 -33.80 31.21
C THR A 651 21.82 -32.43 31.24
N HIS A 652 20.75 -32.27 32.03
CA HIS A 652 19.99 -31.03 32.14
C HIS A 652 20.45 -30.22 33.35
N LEU A 653 20.26 -28.90 33.28
CA LEU A 653 20.58 -27.99 34.37
C LEU A 653 19.56 -28.10 35.52
N SER A 654 20.06 -28.01 36.75
CA SER A 654 19.24 -27.77 37.95
C SER A 654 18.66 -26.35 37.94
N LYS A 655 17.88 -25.96 38.96
CA LYS A 655 17.46 -24.57 39.12
C LYS A 655 18.66 -23.61 39.16
N ILE A 656 19.65 -23.92 40.00
CA ILE A 656 20.89 -23.14 40.15
C ILE A 656 21.66 -23.07 38.82
N GLY A 657 21.77 -24.19 38.10
CA GLY A 657 22.42 -24.20 36.78
C GLY A 657 21.70 -23.35 35.74
N ASN A 658 20.36 -23.38 35.73
CA ASN A 658 19.56 -22.53 34.85
C ASN A 658 19.72 -21.05 35.20
N ASP A 659 19.70 -20.68 36.48
CA ASP A 659 19.91 -19.29 36.91
C ASP A 659 21.28 -18.75 36.45
N ILE A 660 22.36 -19.55 36.56
CA ILE A 660 23.68 -19.18 36.01
C ILE A 660 23.62 -19.03 34.47
N TYR A 661 23.02 -19.99 33.76
CA TYR A 661 22.85 -19.92 32.30
C TYR A 661 22.07 -18.66 31.86
N LEU A 662 21.03 -18.30 32.60
CA LEU A 662 20.12 -17.21 32.27
C LEU A 662 20.71 -15.84 32.63
N ASN A 663 21.48 -15.75 33.72
CA ASN A 663 22.29 -14.57 34.03
C ASN A 663 23.38 -14.34 32.97
N ASN A 664 24.01 -15.41 32.47
CA ASN A 664 24.96 -15.32 31.36
C ASN A 664 24.28 -14.80 30.07
N LEU A 665 23.10 -15.32 29.73
CA LEU A 665 22.31 -14.84 28.59
C LEU A 665 21.93 -13.36 28.74
N GLN A 666 21.44 -12.95 29.91
CA GLN A 666 21.06 -11.55 30.16
C GLN A 666 22.26 -10.61 29.98
N GLY A 667 23.38 -10.87 30.68
CA GLY A 667 24.57 -10.03 30.61
C GLY A 667 25.16 -9.93 29.19
N ALA A 668 25.18 -11.05 28.46
CA ALA A 668 25.59 -11.08 27.06
C ALA A 668 24.70 -10.21 26.18
N LEU A 669 23.38 -10.36 26.27
CA LEU A 669 22.42 -9.62 25.46
C LEU A 669 22.43 -8.13 25.78
N GLU A 670 22.57 -7.75 27.06
CA GLU A 670 22.78 -6.36 27.47
C GLU A 670 24.05 -5.75 26.86
N GLN A 671 25.17 -6.50 26.83
CA GLN A 671 26.39 -6.05 26.18
C GLN A 671 26.22 -5.95 24.66
N PHE A 672 25.76 -7.01 24.00
CA PHE A 672 25.68 -7.08 22.53
C PHE A 672 24.68 -6.11 21.92
N MET A 673 23.65 -5.69 22.67
CA MET A 673 22.73 -4.63 22.24
C MET A 673 23.33 -3.22 22.34
N ARG A 674 24.44 -3.04 23.08
CA ARG A 674 25.24 -1.81 23.18
C ARG A 674 26.44 -1.83 22.23
N SER A 675 27.17 -2.95 22.14
CA SER A 675 28.32 -3.11 21.25
C SER A 675 27.87 -3.49 19.83
N GLY A 676 27.86 -2.51 18.91
CA GLY A 676 27.39 -2.72 17.53
C GLY A 676 28.14 -3.80 16.75
N GLY A 677 29.44 -3.99 16.99
CA GLY A 677 30.30 -4.97 16.31
C GLY A 677 30.32 -6.39 16.92
N PRO A 678 31.19 -7.28 16.43
CA PRO A 678 31.37 -8.62 16.98
C PRO A 678 31.85 -8.59 18.43
N ALA A 679 31.37 -9.52 19.26
CA ALA A 679 31.73 -9.58 20.68
C ALA A 679 31.62 -10.99 21.27
N VAL A 680 32.36 -11.24 22.35
CA VAL A 680 32.26 -12.45 23.17
C VAL A 680 31.86 -12.04 24.59
N PHE A 681 31.04 -12.85 25.27
CA PHE A 681 30.65 -12.64 26.67
C PHE A 681 30.71 -13.95 27.48
N PRO A 682 31.31 -13.96 28.68
CA PRO A 682 32.29 -12.99 29.14
C PRO A 682 33.50 -12.92 28.18
N GLN A 683 34.22 -11.80 28.21
CA GLN A 683 35.43 -11.58 27.38
C GLN A 683 36.50 -12.65 27.66
#